data_AF-A0A6I9PZW9-F1
#
_entry.id   AF-A0A6I9PZW9-F1
#
_cell.length_a   1.000
_cell.length_b   1.000
_cell.length_c   1.000
_cell.angle_alpha   90.00
_cell.angle_beta   90.00
_cell.angle_gamma   90.00
#
_symmetry.space_group_name_H-M   'P 1'
#
loop_
_entity.id
_entity.type
_entity.pdbx_description
1 polymer ?
#
loop_
_entity_poly.entity_id
_entity_poly.type
_entity_poly.pdbx_seq_one_letter_code
_entity_poly.pdbx_strand_id
1 'polypeptide(L)'
;MYSVPTPPEDLFVFATLQPTISSLHSIIDGAALEREASMGKLGSSMHKDIMELNREVTQVKLKAQNPQNLDINSDPSQVRLLLGGVQISIDELQAKASAYISYQKKFKVEVTKFDALEELTAEFRLTKLLWDSMEEWDSLSEGWRQSTLEQLDLDQFSSQVTKYSKYVNQLEKGLPRNNVVPSLKDKVEFMKQRLPLITDLRNPCMKAEHWRTLESVAGTALSGEELTVAALETLNVFSYGTEIQEVSGQASGEASVETIITKVEDMWRTAEFTVLSHSDSKDVFILGGTDDIQVLLDDGIINVGTVASSRYVAPIKPRVDKLLRQLTLFNQTLDEWLTCQRNWLYLESIFLAPDIKRQLPAESKMFLKVDKSWKAIMAKVNTFPNAMKAATQPDLLETFQHNNKLLDEIQKCLEDYLESKRVIFPRFCFLSNDELLKILAQTRNPQAVQPHLRKCFDAIIRLNFALLAEQSPGAMAGSESNQESIYSKDILSMVSPEGEKVALTKGLKAQGNVEDWLCKVEEAMFNSLRRLSKAAIADYQIKSREEWVMAGHASQVVLTISQLMWCRDMDACLEGDHDHFAALQEFELINIDRLIALAALVRGELPALNRNIITALITTDVHARDIVTDLIQQKALLRGKALHAVPAATSPR
;
A
#
# COMPACT_ATOMS: atom_id res chain seq x y z
N MET A 1 -33.51 -29.54 -88.22
CA MET A 1 -34.30 -29.43 -89.47
C MET A 1 -35.66 -28.84 -89.13
N TYR A 2 -35.79 -27.52 -89.17
CA TYR A 2 -37.05 -26.87 -89.50
C TYR A 2 -36.89 -26.47 -90.96
N SER A 3 -37.55 -27.19 -91.87
CA SER A 3 -37.58 -26.80 -93.29
C SER A 3 -38.67 -25.74 -93.44
N VAL A 4 -38.37 -24.52 -93.01
CA VAL A 4 -39.23 -23.37 -93.31
C VAL A 4 -39.09 -23.09 -94.81
N PRO A 5 -40.18 -23.13 -95.59
CA PRO A 5 -40.13 -22.81 -97.01
C PRO A 5 -39.87 -21.30 -97.16
N THR A 6 -38.61 -20.94 -97.35
CA THR A 6 -38.20 -19.55 -97.55
C THR A 6 -38.61 -19.09 -98.96
N PRO A 7 -39.25 -17.92 -99.10
CA PRO A 7 -39.57 -17.36 -100.41
C PRO A 7 -38.34 -17.27 -101.31
N PRO A 8 -38.45 -17.53 -102.62
CA PRO A 8 -37.32 -17.44 -103.54
C PRO A 8 -36.67 -16.05 -103.56
N GLU A 9 -37.46 -14.99 -103.33
CA GLU A 9 -37.00 -13.61 -103.22
C GLU A 9 -36.02 -13.42 -102.05
N ASP A 10 -36.34 -13.96 -100.88
CA ASP A 10 -35.49 -13.88 -99.68
C ASP A 10 -34.20 -14.71 -99.84
N LEU A 11 -34.26 -15.86 -100.52
CA LEU A 11 -33.08 -16.66 -100.85
C LEU A 11 -32.14 -15.94 -101.83
N PHE A 12 -32.70 -15.18 -102.77
CA PHE A 12 -31.92 -14.33 -103.67
C PHE A 12 -31.27 -13.16 -102.92
N VAL A 13 -32.00 -12.50 -102.02
CA VAL A 13 -31.43 -11.46 -101.14
C VAL A 13 -30.34 -12.04 -100.25
N PHE A 14 -30.52 -13.23 -99.68
CA PHE A 14 -29.47 -13.90 -98.91
C PHE A 14 -28.24 -14.25 -99.75
N ALA A 15 -28.43 -14.73 -100.98
CA ALA A 15 -27.33 -15.01 -101.91
C ALA A 15 -26.55 -13.74 -102.30
N THR A 16 -27.21 -12.57 -102.33
CA THR A 16 -26.56 -11.27 -102.58
C THR A 16 -25.84 -10.68 -101.36
N LEU A 17 -26.13 -11.15 -100.13
CA LEU A 17 -25.39 -10.78 -98.92
C LEU A 17 -23.98 -11.37 -98.86
N GLN A 18 -23.77 -12.57 -99.38
CA GLN A 18 -22.47 -13.24 -99.29
C GLN A 18 -21.34 -12.47 -100.05
N PRO A 19 -21.58 -11.96 -101.28
CA PRO A 19 -20.65 -11.04 -101.95
C PRO A 19 -20.40 -9.74 -101.17
N THR A 20 -21.42 -9.14 -100.55
CA THR A 20 -21.26 -7.89 -99.77
C THR A 20 -20.46 -8.13 -98.49
N ILE A 21 -20.66 -9.25 -97.79
CA ILE A 21 -19.84 -9.63 -96.62
C ILE A 21 -18.39 -9.87 -97.05
N SER A 22 -18.17 -10.53 -98.18
CA SER A 22 -16.83 -10.77 -98.71
C SER A 22 -16.14 -9.46 -99.12
N SER A 23 -16.89 -8.53 -99.71
CA SER A 23 -16.40 -7.17 -100.00
C SER A 23 -16.10 -6.38 -98.73
N LEU A 24 -16.93 -6.49 -97.68
CA LEU A 24 -16.68 -5.86 -96.39
C LEU A 24 -15.40 -6.41 -95.75
N HIS A 25 -15.21 -7.73 -95.74
CA HIS A 25 -13.97 -8.34 -95.24
C HIS A 25 -12.74 -7.86 -96.02
N SER A 26 -12.81 -7.77 -97.35
CA SER A 26 -11.73 -7.23 -98.17
C SER A 26 -11.41 -5.76 -97.84
N ILE A 27 -12.43 -4.92 -97.60
CA ILE A 27 -12.24 -3.53 -97.16
C ILE A 27 -11.64 -3.46 -95.75
N ILE A 28 -12.09 -4.32 -94.84
CA ILE A 28 -11.55 -4.41 -93.47
C ILE A 28 -10.08 -4.84 -93.50
N ASP A 29 -9.74 -5.85 -94.30
CA ASP A 29 -8.37 -6.33 -94.45
C ASP A 29 -7.47 -5.27 -95.09
N GLY A 30 -7.98 -4.55 -96.11
CA GLY A 30 -7.30 -3.39 -96.69
C GLY A 30 -7.04 -2.28 -95.67
N ALA A 31 -8.03 -1.93 -94.87
CA ALA A 31 -7.89 -0.94 -93.79
C ALA A 31 -6.94 -1.41 -92.67
N ALA A 32 -6.92 -2.71 -92.36
CA ALA A 32 -6.00 -3.30 -91.39
C ALA A 32 -4.54 -3.22 -91.88
N LEU A 33 -4.29 -3.49 -93.16
CA LEU A 33 -2.97 -3.35 -93.79
C LEU A 33 -2.51 -1.90 -93.85
N GLU A 34 -3.39 -0.95 -94.20
CA GLU A 34 -3.07 0.48 -94.17
C GLU A 34 -2.76 0.98 -92.75
N ARG A 35 -3.48 0.48 -91.74
CA ARG A 35 -3.20 0.76 -90.33
C ARG A 35 -1.82 0.24 -89.94
N GLU A 36 -1.46 -1.00 -90.30
CA GLU A 36 -0.13 -1.56 -90.03
C GLU A 36 0.99 -0.78 -90.72
N ALA A 37 0.80 -0.41 -91.98
CA ALA A 37 1.76 0.42 -92.72
C ALA A 37 1.94 1.81 -92.08
N SER A 38 0.84 2.42 -91.62
CA SER A 38 0.86 3.71 -90.92
C SER A 38 1.52 3.61 -89.53
N MET A 39 1.27 2.52 -88.79
CA MET A 39 1.95 2.21 -87.53
C MET A 39 3.46 1.99 -87.73
N GLY A 40 3.87 1.31 -88.80
CA GLY A 40 5.28 1.13 -89.14
C GLY A 40 6.00 2.45 -89.43
N LYS A 41 5.37 3.34 -90.22
CA LYS A 41 5.90 4.69 -90.50
C LYS A 41 6.01 5.52 -89.21
N LEU A 42 4.98 5.51 -88.38
CA LEU A 42 4.97 6.24 -87.11
C LEU A 42 6.04 5.71 -86.15
N GLY A 43 6.18 4.39 -86.01
CA GLY A 43 7.23 3.76 -85.20
C GLY A 43 8.63 4.17 -85.65
N SER A 44 8.87 4.24 -86.96
CA SER A 44 10.16 4.69 -87.51
C SER A 44 10.45 6.18 -87.22
N SER A 45 9.42 7.04 -87.26
CA SER A 45 9.55 8.46 -86.91
C SER A 45 9.84 8.62 -85.42
N MET A 46 9.07 7.95 -84.56
CA MET A 46 9.26 8.00 -83.11
C MET A 46 10.64 7.48 -82.70
N HIS A 47 11.16 6.44 -83.36
CA HIS A 47 12.51 5.96 -83.08
C HIS A 47 13.58 7.02 -83.40
N LYS A 48 13.44 7.74 -84.52
CA LYS A 48 14.34 8.87 -84.85
C LYS A 48 14.23 10.00 -83.83
N ASP A 49 13.01 10.35 -83.43
CA ASP A 49 12.77 11.42 -82.45
C ASP A 49 13.36 11.06 -81.07
N ILE A 50 13.26 9.80 -80.66
CA ILE A 50 13.88 9.28 -79.42
C ILE A 50 15.41 9.30 -79.51
N MET A 51 15.99 8.93 -80.66
CA MET A 51 17.44 9.02 -80.88
C MET A 51 17.93 10.47 -80.80
N GLU A 52 17.18 11.40 -81.40
CA GLU A 52 17.51 12.83 -81.34
C GLU A 52 17.40 13.39 -79.92
N LEU A 53 16.36 12.99 -79.17
CA LEU A 53 16.25 13.35 -77.75
C LEU A 53 17.45 12.84 -76.95
N ASN A 54 17.88 11.59 -77.13
CA ASN A 54 19.06 11.05 -76.44
C ASN A 54 20.35 11.81 -76.81
N ARG A 55 20.45 12.30 -78.05
CA ARG A 55 21.55 13.17 -78.50
C ARG A 55 21.50 14.53 -77.78
N GLU A 56 20.32 15.15 -77.69
CA GLU A 56 20.11 16.40 -76.94
C GLU A 56 20.44 16.21 -75.45
N VAL A 57 20.01 15.11 -74.82
CA VAL A 57 20.33 14.74 -73.42
C VAL A 57 21.84 14.68 -73.22
N THR A 58 22.59 14.07 -74.15
CA THR A 58 24.05 13.99 -74.06
C THR A 58 24.70 15.38 -74.15
N GLN A 59 24.19 16.27 -75.00
CA GLN A 59 24.68 17.65 -75.10
C GLN A 59 24.41 18.45 -73.82
N VAL A 60 23.22 18.30 -73.23
CA VAL A 60 22.88 18.96 -71.97
C VAL A 60 23.70 18.37 -70.82
N LYS A 61 23.98 17.07 -70.81
CA LYS A 61 24.87 16.43 -69.84
C LYS A 61 26.28 17.01 -69.86
N LEU A 62 26.85 17.24 -71.04
CA LEU A 62 28.16 17.90 -71.19
C LEU A 62 28.15 19.34 -70.65
N LYS A 63 27.06 20.09 -70.85
CA LYS A 63 26.90 21.46 -70.29
C LYS A 63 26.74 21.43 -68.78
N ALA A 64 26.02 20.44 -68.23
CA ALA A 64 25.82 20.26 -66.81
C ALA A 64 27.11 19.86 -66.07
N GLN A 65 27.98 19.08 -66.73
CA GLN A 65 29.29 18.67 -66.21
C GLN A 65 30.40 19.73 -66.41
N ASN A 66 30.05 20.97 -66.70
CA ASN A 66 31.02 22.06 -66.79
C ASN A 66 31.81 22.15 -65.46
N PRO A 67 33.16 22.10 -65.48
CA PRO A 67 33.99 22.18 -64.27
C PRO A 67 33.69 23.40 -63.39
N GLN A 68 33.23 24.50 -63.99
CA GLN A 68 32.86 25.72 -63.27
C GLN A 68 31.69 25.51 -62.28
N ASN A 69 30.81 24.52 -62.53
CA ASN A 69 29.66 24.23 -61.67
C ASN A 69 30.05 23.58 -60.33
N LEU A 70 31.29 23.10 -60.20
CA LEU A 70 31.81 22.41 -59.03
C LEU A 70 33.09 23.08 -58.48
N ASP A 71 33.33 24.35 -58.85
CA ASP A 71 34.45 25.16 -58.36
C ASP A 71 33.96 26.35 -57.54
N ILE A 72 34.44 26.45 -56.30
CA ILE A 72 34.17 27.54 -55.36
C ILE A 72 34.67 28.90 -55.83
N ASN A 73 35.66 28.94 -56.72
CA ASN A 73 36.22 30.19 -57.25
C ASN A 73 35.41 30.77 -58.42
N SER A 74 34.42 30.03 -58.91
CA SER A 74 33.51 30.52 -59.95
C SER A 74 32.53 31.55 -59.37
N ASP A 75 32.19 32.58 -60.16
CA ASP A 75 31.17 33.56 -59.76
C ASP A 75 29.81 32.86 -59.56
N PRO A 76 29.24 32.85 -58.33
CA PRO A 76 27.97 32.20 -58.03
C PRO A 76 26.82 32.68 -58.94
N SER A 77 26.87 33.94 -59.38
CA SER A 77 25.88 34.54 -60.28
C SER A 77 25.94 33.93 -61.67
N GLN A 78 27.15 33.66 -62.17
CA GLN A 78 27.38 33.03 -63.47
C GLN A 78 27.03 31.54 -63.42
N VAL A 79 27.40 30.84 -62.34
CA VAL A 79 27.04 29.43 -62.14
C VAL A 79 25.52 29.27 -62.08
N ARG A 80 24.79 30.19 -61.43
CA ARG A 80 23.32 30.20 -61.42
C ARG A 80 22.68 30.39 -62.77
N LEU A 81 23.20 31.32 -63.59
CA LEU A 81 22.69 31.52 -64.95
C LEU A 81 22.89 30.26 -65.81
N LEU A 82 24.04 29.61 -65.67
CA LEU A 82 24.34 28.35 -66.35
C LEU A 82 23.42 27.21 -65.86
N LEU A 83 23.25 27.06 -64.54
CA LEU A 83 22.35 26.06 -63.97
C LEU A 83 20.88 26.33 -64.34
N GLY A 84 20.46 27.59 -64.38
CA GLY A 84 19.12 27.98 -64.83
C GLY A 84 18.87 27.63 -66.29
N GLY A 85 19.83 27.87 -67.19
CA GLY A 85 19.75 27.45 -68.59
C GLY A 85 19.70 25.93 -68.77
N VAL A 86 20.47 25.19 -67.96
CA VAL A 86 20.45 23.71 -67.94
C VAL A 86 19.11 23.18 -67.39
N GLN A 87 18.54 23.79 -66.35
CA GLN A 87 17.21 23.44 -65.83
C GLN A 87 16.13 23.56 -66.90
N ILE A 88 16.09 24.69 -67.63
CA ILE A 88 15.12 24.90 -68.72
C ILE A 88 15.27 23.81 -69.79
N SER A 89 16.51 23.50 -70.17
CA SER A 89 16.79 22.44 -71.15
C SER A 89 16.36 21.05 -70.65
N ILE A 90 16.56 20.75 -69.36
CA ILE A 90 16.10 19.48 -68.76
C ILE A 90 14.57 19.40 -68.74
N ASP A 91 13.88 20.49 -68.37
CA ASP A 91 12.42 20.53 -68.31
C ASP A 91 11.79 20.34 -69.70
N GLU A 92 12.38 20.97 -70.74
CA GLU A 92 11.98 20.76 -72.13
C GLU A 92 12.18 19.30 -72.58
N LEU A 93 13.32 18.69 -72.22
CA LEU A 93 13.60 17.29 -72.54
C LEU A 93 12.67 16.32 -71.80
N GLN A 94 12.34 16.60 -70.54
CA GLN A 94 11.36 15.83 -69.77
C GLN A 94 9.94 15.96 -70.36
N ALA A 95 9.55 17.14 -70.79
CA ALA A 95 8.27 17.35 -71.47
C ALA A 95 8.21 16.55 -72.78
N LYS A 96 9.25 16.61 -73.62
CA LYS A 96 9.35 15.79 -74.85
C LYS A 96 9.33 14.29 -74.55
N ALA A 97 10.12 13.82 -73.57
CA ALA A 97 10.13 12.42 -73.13
C ALA A 97 8.74 11.95 -72.67
N SER A 98 8.03 12.75 -71.88
CA SER A 98 6.68 12.44 -71.42
C SER A 98 5.67 12.35 -72.58
N ALA A 99 5.79 13.24 -73.57
CA ALA A 99 4.98 13.21 -74.79
C ALA A 99 5.24 11.94 -75.60
N TYR A 100 6.51 11.55 -75.79
CA TYR A 100 6.87 10.31 -76.48
C TYR A 100 6.36 9.05 -75.76
N ILE A 101 6.49 8.99 -74.43
CA ILE A 101 5.91 7.90 -73.63
C ILE A 101 4.38 7.85 -73.81
N SER A 102 3.71 9.00 -73.85
CA SER A 102 2.27 9.07 -74.07
C SER A 102 1.86 8.55 -75.44
N TYR A 103 2.65 8.83 -76.48
CA TYR A 103 2.46 8.28 -77.83
C TYR A 103 2.69 6.77 -77.83
N GLN A 104 3.82 6.28 -77.29
CA GLN A 104 4.12 4.84 -77.22
C GLN A 104 2.99 4.06 -76.54
N LYS A 105 2.43 4.58 -75.44
CA LYS A 105 1.28 3.98 -74.74
C LYS A 105 0.01 3.97 -75.60
N LYS A 106 -0.33 5.08 -76.26
CA LYS A 106 -1.54 5.19 -77.12
C LYS A 106 -1.46 4.24 -78.33
N PHE A 107 -0.27 4.07 -78.91
CA PHE A 107 -0.03 3.19 -80.05
C PHE A 107 0.27 1.74 -79.66
N LYS A 108 0.27 1.41 -78.35
CA LYS A 108 0.58 0.08 -77.80
C LYS A 108 1.93 -0.47 -78.28
N VAL A 109 2.91 0.40 -78.39
CA VAL A 109 4.31 0.06 -78.74
C VAL A 109 5.13 -0.04 -77.44
N GLU A 110 6.25 -0.75 -77.49
CA GLU A 110 7.19 -0.84 -76.37
C GLU A 110 7.59 0.57 -75.87
N VAL A 111 7.49 0.77 -74.56
CA VAL A 111 7.76 2.07 -73.93
C VAL A 111 9.25 2.18 -73.64
N THR A 112 9.88 3.23 -74.15
CA THR A 112 11.30 3.49 -73.91
C THR A 112 11.52 4.08 -72.52
N LYS A 113 12.51 3.56 -71.80
CA LYS A 113 13.01 4.18 -70.57
C LYS A 113 14.10 5.17 -70.92
N PHE A 114 14.01 6.39 -70.39
CA PHE A 114 14.97 7.45 -70.65
C PHE A 114 15.99 7.56 -69.51
N ASP A 115 16.71 6.46 -69.24
CA ASP A 115 17.61 6.34 -68.08
C ASP A 115 18.68 7.45 -68.05
N ALA A 116 19.23 7.82 -69.20
CA ALA A 116 20.22 8.90 -69.31
C ALA A 116 19.68 10.30 -68.93
N LEU A 117 18.38 10.55 -69.19
CA LEU A 117 17.72 11.79 -68.79
C LEU A 117 17.40 11.78 -67.29
N GLU A 118 17.04 10.62 -66.74
CA GLU A 118 16.82 10.45 -65.30
C GLU A 118 18.12 10.65 -64.51
N GLU A 119 19.24 10.05 -64.97
CA GLU A 119 20.58 10.26 -64.40
C GLU A 119 20.99 11.74 -64.46
N LEU A 120 20.86 12.38 -65.63
CA LEU A 120 21.17 13.81 -65.79
C LEU A 120 20.35 14.68 -64.85
N THR A 121 19.06 14.38 -64.73
CA THR A 121 18.16 15.10 -63.82
C THR A 121 18.59 14.91 -62.35
N ALA A 122 18.98 13.70 -61.97
CA ALA A 122 19.43 13.40 -60.61
C ALA A 122 20.76 14.12 -60.28
N GLU A 123 21.75 14.05 -61.16
CA GLU A 123 23.04 14.77 -61.04
C GLU A 123 22.83 16.29 -60.94
N PHE A 124 21.98 16.83 -61.81
CA PHE A 124 21.67 18.27 -61.83
C PHE A 124 20.96 18.72 -60.55
N ARG A 125 19.98 17.94 -60.06
CA ARG A 125 19.28 18.25 -58.80
C ARG A 125 20.24 18.36 -57.61
N LEU A 126 21.24 17.49 -57.53
CA LEU A 126 22.26 17.55 -56.49
C LEU A 126 23.16 18.79 -56.64
N THR A 127 23.55 19.13 -57.86
CA THR A 127 24.36 20.32 -58.14
C THR A 127 23.60 21.60 -57.79
N LYS A 128 22.31 21.67 -58.14
CA LYS A 128 21.44 22.77 -57.76
C LYS A 128 21.27 22.86 -56.24
N LEU A 129 21.00 21.73 -55.58
CA LEU A 129 20.88 21.66 -54.13
C LEU A 129 22.13 22.17 -53.41
N LEU A 130 23.34 21.90 -53.94
CA LEU A 130 24.60 22.39 -53.37
C LEU A 130 24.67 23.92 -53.33
N TRP A 131 24.40 24.58 -54.45
CA TRP A 131 24.48 26.03 -54.58
C TRP A 131 23.33 26.76 -53.86
N ASP A 132 22.12 26.21 -53.93
CA ASP A 132 20.98 26.71 -53.15
C ASP A 132 21.29 26.59 -51.65
N SER A 133 21.82 25.44 -51.21
CA SER A 133 22.18 25.23 -49.81
C SER A 133 23.29 26.16 -49.32
N MET A 134 24.25 26.53 -50.18
CA MET A 134 25.34 27.41 -49.80
C MET A 134 24.87 28.85 -49.56
N GLU A 135 23.99 29.39 -50.41
CA GLU A 135 23.41 30.72 -50.20
C GLU A 135 22.43 30.75 -49.03
N GLU A 136 21.52 29.78 -48.96
CA GLU A 136 20.57 29.68 -47.86
C GLU A 136 21.30 29.55 -46.52
N TRP A 137 22.37 28.75 -46.47
CA TRP A 137 23.19 28.61 -45.27
C TRP A 137 23.88 29.91 -44.88
N ASP A 138 24.45 30.66 -45.84
CA ASP A 138 25.10 31.93 -45.53
C ASP A 138 24.09 32.95 -44.97
N SER A 139 22.90 33.04 -45.56
CA SER A 139 21.79 33.88 -45.06
C SER A 139 21.33 33.47 -43.65
N LEU A 140 21.13 32.16 -43.41
CA LEU A 140 20.79 31.63 -42.09
C LEU A 140 21.88 31.91 -41.05
N SER A 141 23.15 31.70 -41.42
CA SER A 141 24.29 31.89 -40.54
C SER A 141 24.45 33.35 -40.12
N GLU A 142 24.21 34.29 -41.04
CA GLU A 142 24.27 35.71 -40.79
C GLU A 142 23.08 36.15 -39.91
N GLY A 143 21.88 35.61 -40.16
CA GLY A 143 20.72 35.81 -39.31
C GLY A 143 20.95 35.37 -37.87
N TRP A 144 21.51 34.17 -37.66
CA TRP A 144 21.87 33.68 -36.32
C TRP A 144 22.94 34.53 -35.66
N ARG A 145 23.94 35.00 -36.40
CA ARG A 145 25.01 35.88 -35.91
C ARG A 145 24.49 37.22 -35.41
N GLN A 146 23.54 37.81 -36.12
CA GLN A 146 22.95 39.11 -35.77
C GLN A 146 21.88 39.02 -34.69
N SER A 147 21.35 37.82 -34.42
CA SER A 147 20.34 37.60 -33.38
C SER A 147 20.94 37.71 -31.97
N THR A 148 20.19 38.28 -31.04
CA THR A 148 20.54 38.23 -29.61
C THR A 148 20.29 36.84 -29.05
N LEU A 149 21.02 36.47 -27.99
CA LEU A 149 20.85 35.16 -27.34
C LEU A 149 19.41 34.88 -26.91
N GLU A 150 18.66 35.91 -26.50
CA GLU A 150 17.27 35.78 -26.04
C GLU A 150 16.28 35.58 -27.20
N GLN A 151 16.53 36.18 -28.37
CA GLN A 151 15.64 36.14 -29.53
C GLN A 151 15.90 34.98 -30.48
N LEU A 152 17.09 34.37 -30.41
CA LEU A 152 17.44 33.20 -31.23
C LEU A 152 16.42 32.07 -31.01
N ASP A 153 16.09 31.24 -31.99
CA ASP A 153 15.29 30.03 -31.75
C ASP A 153 16.24 28.83 -31.79
N LEU A 154 16.50 28.21 -30.63
CA LEU A 154 17.43 27.08 -30.55
C LEU A 154 16.90 25.81 -31.24
N ASP A 155 15.58 25.59 -31.22
CA ASP A 155 14.96 24.42 -31.84
C ASP A 155 15.03 24.55 -33.36
N GLN A 156 14.72 25.74 -33.88
CA GLN A 156 14.87 26.04 -35.30
C GLN A 156 16.35 25.95 -35.71
N PHE A 157 17.27 26.52 -34.94
CA PHE A 157 18.70 26.49 -35.23
C PHE A 157 19.23 25.05 -35.29
N SER A 158 18.93 24.22 -34.28
CA SER A 158 19.32 22.81 -34.23
C SER A 158 18.73 21.99 -35.39
N SER A 159 17.46 22.23 -35.72
CA SER A 159 16.77 21.59 -36.85
C SER A 159 17.44 21.92 -38.19
N GLN A 160 17.79 23.19 -38.43
CA GLN A 160 18.48 23.61 -39.65
C GLN A 160 19.90 23.01 -39.72
N VAL A 161 20.70 23.08 -38.66
CA VAL A 161 22.04 22.46 -38.63
C VAL A 161 21.97 20.97 -38.98
N THR A 162 20.97 20.26 -38.46
CA THR A 162 20.74 18.83 -38.74
C THR A 162 20.31 18.61 -40.20
N LYS A 163 19.42 19.46 -40.73
CA LYS A 163 18.97 19.42 -42.14
C LYS A 163 20.14 19.59 -43.10
N TYR A 164 20.96 20.63 -42.93
CA TYR A 164 22.12 20.88 -43.80
C TYR A 164 23.23 19.84 -43.60
N SER A 165 23.40 19.29 -42.39
CA SER A 165 24.29 18.12 -42.20
C SER A 165 23.85 16.91 -43.02
N LYS A 166 22.54 16.66 -43.16
CA LYS A 166 22.02 15.60 -44.04
C LYS A 166 22.25 15.93 -45.51
N TYR A 167 22.07 17.19 -45.91
CA TYR A 167 22.35 17.64 -47.28
C TYR A 167 23.83 17.47 -47.63
N VAL A 168 24.75 17.88 -46.76
CA VAL A 168 26.19 17.66 -46.94
C VAL A 168 26.51 16.18 -47.16
N ASN A 169 25.97 15.28 -46.32
CA ASN A 169 26.17 13.83 -46.47
C ASN A 169 25.59 13.29 -47.80
N GLN A 170 24.45 13.81 -48.25
CA GLN A 170 23.84 13.43 -49.53
C GLN A 170 24.69 13.91 -50.71
N LEU A 171 25.20 15.14 -50.64
CA LEU A 171 26.03 15.76 -51.67
C LEU A 171 27.42 15.10 -51.76
N GLU A 172 28.01 14.73 -50.61
CA GLU A 172 29.28 13.98 -50.55
C GLU A 172 29.20 12.60 -51.23
N LYS A 173 28.04 11.94 -51.15
CA LYS A 173 27.82 10.61 -51.76
C LYS A 173 27.40 10.69 -53.23
N GLY A 174 26.67 11.75 -53.59
CA GLY A 174 26.00 11.86 -54.88
C GLY A 174 26.75 12.69 -55.93
N LEU A 175 27.68 13.56 -55.53
CA LEU A 175 28.47 14.36 -56.46
C LEU A 175 29.92 13.86 -56.58
N PRO A 176 30.57 14.05 -57.74
CA PRO A 176 32.01 13.86 -57.88
C PRO A 176 32.79 14.74 -56.90
N ARG A 177 34.03 14.33 -56.57
CA ARG A 177 34.94 15.11 -55.71
C ARG A 177 35.06 16.54 -56.21
N ASN A 178 34.77 17.50 -55.33
CA ASN A 178 34.78 18.93 -55.62
C ASN A 178 35.25 19.72 -54.39
N ASN A 179 35.43 21.04 -54.54
CA ASN A 179 35.89 21.94 -53.47
C ASN A 179 34.75 22.71 -52.76
N VAL A 180 33.53 22.72 -53.33
CA VAL A 180 32.36 23.44 -52.78
C VAL A 180 31.71 22.66 -51.63
N VAL A 181 31.57 21.33 -51.76
CA VAL A 181 31.01 20.45 -50.72
C VAL A 181 31.84 20.48 -49.43
N PRO A 182 33.19 20.36 -49.46
CA PRO A 182 34.02 20.56 -48.28
C PRO A 182 33.82 21.93 -47.63
N SER A 183 33.68 23.01 -48.40
CA SER A 183 33.45 24.35 -47.85
C SER A 183 32.09 24.46 -47.14
N LEU A 184 31.01 23.94 -47.73
CA LEU A 184 29.71 23.88 -47.07
C LEU A 184 29.77 23.02 -45.80
N LYS A 185 30.47 21.89 -45.85
CA LYS A 185 30.69 21.02 -44.70
C LYS A 185 31.40 21.74 -43.57
N ASP A 186 32.49 22.44 -43.86
CA ASP A 186 33.26 23.18 -42.86
C ASP A 186 32.41 24.28 -42.21
N LYS A 187 31.62 25.02 -43.00
CA LYS A 187 30.68 26.03 -42.48
C LYS A 187 29.60 25.42 -41.58
N VAL A 188 29.03 24.27 -41.97
CA VAL A 188 28.00 23.57 -41.19
C VAL A 188 28.58 22.99 -39.90
N GLU A 189 29.74 22.33 -39.97
CA GLU A 189 30.37 21.70 -38.82
C GLU A 189 30.85 22.75 -37.81
N PHE A 190 31.29 23.92 -38.28
CA PHE A 190 31.67 25.05 -37.45
C PHE A 190 30.51 25.57 -36.60
N MET A 191 29.33 25.80 -37.18
CA MET A 191 28.16 26.22 -36.40
C MET A 191 27.64 25.09 -35.50
N LYS A 192 27.72 23.83 -35.96
CA LYS A 192 27.35 22.65 -35.17
C LYS A 192 28.18 22.50 -33.90
N GLN A 193 29.47 22.81 -33.94
CA GLN A 193 30.34 22.81 -32.75
C GLN A 193 29.97 23.90 -31.73
N ARG A 194 29.40 25.02 -32.20
CA ARG A 194 28.99 26.15 -31.34
C ARG A 194 27.60 26.01 -30.76
N LEU A 195 26.73 25.25 -31.42
CA LEU A 195 25.35 25.02 -31.00
C LEU A 195 25.22 24.57 -29.53
N PRO A 196 26.02 23.60 -29.01
CA PRO A 196 25.97 23.23 -27.60
C PRO A 196 26.30 24.39 -26.66
N LEU A 197 27.31 25.19 -26.98
CA LEU A 197 27.73 26.33 -26.15
C LEU A 197 26.70 27.45 -26.15
N ILE A 198 26.07 27.72 -27.29
CA ILE A 198 24.96 28.68 -27.39
C ILE A 198 23.76 28.17 -26.57
N THR A 199 23.51 26.86 -26.57
CA THR A 199 22.46 26.24 -25.76
C THR A 199 22.75 26.38 -24.26
N ASP A 200 24.00 26.15 -23.85
CA ASP A 200 24.45 26.32 -22.46
C ASP A 200 24.37 27.78 -22.00
N LEU A 201 24.78 28.73 -22.84
CA LEU A 201 24.66 30.17 -22.54
C LEU A 201 23.21 30.63 -22.47
N ARG A 202 22.29 29.96 -23.17
CA ARG A 202 20.85 30.26 -23.13
C ARG A 202 20.09 29.40 -22.12
N ASN A 203 20.79 28.74 -21.21
CA ASN A 203 20.16 27.96 -20.16
C ASN A 203 19.29 28.88 -19.27
N PRO A 204 17.97 28.63 -19.17
CA PRO A 204 17.06 29.49 -18.40
C PRO A 204 17.34 29.49 -16.90
N CYS A 205 18.12 28.52 -16.39
CA CYS A 205 18.49 28.43 -14.98
C CYS A 205 19.66 29.37 -14.61
N MET A 206 20.28 30.04 -15.59
CA MET A 206 21.41 30.95 -15.38
C MET A 206 20.97 32.21 -14.62
N LYS A 207 21.59 32.45 -13.46
CA LYS A 207 21.37 33.61 -12.59
C LYS A 207 22.54 34.58 -12.70
N ALA A 208 22.39 35.79 -12.18
CA ALA A 208 23.43 36.83 -12.22
C ALA A 208 24.79 36.37 -11.68
N GLU A 209 24.83 35.52 -10.65
CA GLU A 209 26.09 34.97 -10.11
C GLU A 209 26.80 34.05 -11.10
N HIS A 210 26.05 33.25 -11.87
CA HIS A 210 26.62 32.38 -12.92
C HIS A 210 27.24 33.21 -14.04
N TRP A 211 26.56 34.29 -14.44
CA TRP A 211 27.08 35.24 -15.42
C TRP A 211 28.37 35.92 -14.93
N ARG A 212 28.45 36.34 -13.66
CA ARG A 212 29.70 36.89 -13.09
C ARG A 212 30.86 35.90 -13.11
N THR A 213 30.59 34.62 -12.86
CA THR A 213 31.62 33.57 -12.95
C THR A 213 32.13 33.45 -14.38
N LEU A 214 31.24 33.44 -15.38
CA LEU A 214 31.61 33.43 -16.79
C LEU A 214 32.37 34.68 -17.21
N GLU A 215 31.97 35.86 -16.74
CA GLU A 215 32.68 37.13 -17.00
C GLU A 215 34.10 37.13 -16.43
N SER A 216 34.28 36.56 -15.23
CA SER A 216 35.59 36.40 -14.62
C SER A 216 36.49 35.44 -15.40
N VAL A 217 35.93 34.38 -15.99
CA VAL A 217 36.68 33.41 -16.80
C VAL A 217 37.01 33.99 -18.18
N ALA A 218 36.04 34.64 -18.81
CA ALA A 218 36.19 35.25 -20.14
C ALA A 218 36.98 36.58 -20.11
N GLY A 219 37.17 37.18 -18.92
CA GLY A 219 37.86 38.47 -18.75
C GLY A 219 37.14 39.66 -19.39
N THR A 220 35.86 39.49 -19.74
CA THR A 220 35.04 40.45 -20.50
C THR A 220 33.63 40.47 -19.94
N ALA A 221 32.96 41.62 -19.99
CA ALA A 221 31.58 41.76 -19.54
C ALA A 221 30.64 41.10 -20.57
N LEU A 222 29.84 40.14 -20.10
CA LEU A 222 28.89 39.34 -20.90
C LEU A 222 27.45 39.63 -20.47
N SER A 223 27.24 40.32 -19.36
CA SER A 223 25.94 40.78 -18.87
C SER A 223 25.57 42.12 -19.51
N GLY A 224 24.94 42.07 -20.68
CA GLY A 224 24.34 43.23 -21.35
C GLY A 224 23.16 42.81 -22.23
N GLU A 225 22.13 43.66 -22.33
CA GLU A 225 20.86 43.40 -23.06
C GLU A 225 21.03 43.24 -24.59
N GLU A 226 22.25 43.34 -25.13
CA GLU A 226 22.54 43.30 -26.57
C GLU A 226 23.61 42.27 -26.97
N LEU A 227 23.74 41.16 -26.23
CA LEU A 227 24.72 40.11 -26.56
C LEU A 227 24.25 39.28 -27.76
N THR A 228 24.79 39.60 -28.95
CA THR A 228 24.56 38.83 -30.18
C THR A 228 25.54 37.66 -30.31
N VAL A 229 25.20 36.65 -31.12
CA VAL A 229 26.11 35.52 -31.39
C VAL A 229 27.39 36.01 -32.05
N ALA A 230 27.33 37.03 -32.91
CA ALA A 230 28.51 37.68 -33.49
C ALA A 230 29.40 38.36 -32.43
N ALA A 231 28.81 38.97 -31.40
CA ALA A 231 29.56 39.55 -30.29
C ALA A 231 30.31 38.48 -29.49
N LEU A 232 29.68 37.32 -29.24
CA LEU A 232 30.33 36.17 -28.60
C LEU A 232 31.52 35.63 -29.41
N GLU A 233 31.42 35.67 -30.74
CA GLU A 233 32.53 35.28 -31.62
C GLU A 233 33.71 36.25 -31.52
N THR A 234 33.43 37.56 -31.51
CA THR A 234 34.48 38.60 -31.42
C THR A 234 35.18 38.61 -30.06
N LEU A 235 34.44 38.28 -29.01
CA LEU A 235 34.96 38.13 -27.64
C LEU A 235 35.62 36.75 -27.40
N ASN A 236 35.67 35.87 -28.41
CA ASN A 236 36.25 34.54 -28.35
C ASN A 236 35.69 33.66 -27.21
N VAL A 237 34.42 33.85 -26.85
CA VAL A 237 33.76 33.15 -25.73
C VAL A 237 33.67 31.64 -25.98
N PHE A 238 33.52 31.24 -27.24
CA PHE A 238 33.47 29.83 -27.64
C PHE A 238 34.75 29.03 -27.36
N SER A 239 35.87 29.70 -27.03
CA SER A 239 37.11 29.03 -26.62
C SER A 239 37.04 28.45 -25.20
N TYR A 240 36.17 28.99 -24.34
CA TYR A 240 35.95 28.55 -22.95
C TYR A 240 34.81 27.54 -22.83
N GLY A 241 34.71 26.62 -23.80
CA GLY A 241 33.55 25.73 -23.93
C GLY A 241 33.32 24.83 -22.71
N THR A 242 34.41 24.36 -22.09
CA THR A 242 34.36 23.52 -20.89
C THR A 242 33.79 24.25 -19.67
N GLU A 243 34.21 25.50 -19.48
CA GLU A 243 33.80 26.34 -18.36
C GLU A 243 32.35 26.80 -18.52
N ILE A 244 31.93 27.13 -19.74
CA ILE A 244 30.53 27.43 -20.06
C ILE A 244 29.63 26.23 -19.73
N GLN A 245 30.03 25.04 -20.15
CA GLN A 245 29.29 23.82 -19.89
C GLN A 245 29.22 23.49 -18.39
N GLU A 246 30.31 23.70 -17.64
CA GLU A 246 30.35 23.50 -16.20
C GLU A 246 29.42 24.47 -15.46
N VAL A 247 29.47 25.77 -15.78
CA VAL A 247 28.60 26.79 -15.16
C VAL A 247 27.14 26.58 -15.52
N SER A 248 26.82 26.26 -16.78
CA SER A 248 25.46 25.90 -17.21
C SER A 248 24.97 24.65 -16.47
N GLY A 249 25.81 23.62 -16.36
CA GLY A 249 25.50 22.41 -15.60
C GLY A 249 25.28 22.68 -14.11
N GLN A 250 26.05 23.60 -13.52
CA GLN A 250 25.84 24.05 -12.15
C GLN A 250 24.50 24.76 -11.99
N ALA A 251 24.16 25.67 -12.89
CA ALA A 251 22.90 26.41 -12.85
C ALA A 251 21.67 25.48 -12.90
N SER A 252 21.68 24.50 -13.81
CA SER A 252 20.63 23.48 -13.90
C SER A 252 20.55 22.62 -12.65
N GLY A 253 21.71 22.22 -12.11
CA GLY A 253 21.80 21.46 -10.86
C GLY A 253 21.19 22.22 -9.67
N GLU A 254 21.55 23.49 -9.50
CA GLU A 254 21.03 24.36 -8.43
C GLU A 254 19.52 24.55 -8.55
N ALA A 255 19.01 24.83 -9.75
CA ALA A 255 17.58 25.00 -9.99
C ALA A 255 16.79 23.72 -9.67
N SER A 256 17.33 22.54 -10.00
CA SER A 256 16.69 21.25 -9.69
C SER A 256 16.53 21.05 -8.19
N VAL A 257 17.57 21.36 -7.42
CA VAL A 257 17.61 21.21 -5.97
C VAL A 257 16.69 22.26 -5.31
N GLU A 258 16.68 23.49 -5.80
CA GLU A 258 15.80 24.55 -5.31
C GLU A 258 14.31 24.26 -5.57
N THR A 259 14.00 23.62 -6.70
CA THR A 259 12.63 23.17 -7.02
C THR A 259 12.14 22.13 -6.02
N ILE A 260 12.99 21.17 -5.64
CA ILE A 260 12.63 20.15 -4.64
C ILE A 260 12.33 20.81 -3.28
N ILE A 261 13.19 21.73 -2.82
CA ILE A 261 12.99 22.41 -1.54
C ILE A 261 11.73 23.27 -1.53
N THR A 262 11.48 24.00 -2.61
CA THR A 262 10.28 24.85 -2.72
C THR A 262 9.02 24.00 -2.72
N LYS A 263 9.02 22.85 -3.41
CA LYS A 263 7.92 21.88 -3.37
C LYS A 263 7.65 21.37 -1.96
N VAL A 264 8.69 20.99 -1.22
CA VAL A 264 8.54 20.53 0.18
C VAL A 264 7.96 21.65 1.05
N GLU A 265 8.49 22.87 0.97
CA GLU A 265 7.98 24.01 1.75
C GLU A 265 6.51 24.33 1.45
N ASP A 266 6.10 24.27 0.18
CA ASP A 266 4.72 24.55 -0.21
C ASP A 266 3.75 23.47 0.26
N MET A 267 4.16 22.19 0.26
CA MET A 267 3.37 21.11 0.87
C MET A 267 3.12 21.35 2.37
N TRP A 268 4.14 21.78 3.12
CA TRP A 268 4.01 22.08 4.56
C TRP A 268 3.25 23.36 4.88
N ARG A 269 3.11 24.26 3.90
CA ARG A 269 2.34 25.51 4.06
C ARG A 269 0.85 25.23 4.26
N THR A 270 0.32 24.18 3.64
CA THR A 270 -1.10 23.81 3.68
C THR A 270 -1.38 22.57 4.53
N ALA A 271 -0.36 21.86 4.99
CA ALA A 271 -0.53 20.68 5.84
C ALA A 271 -1.09 21.06 7.23
N GLU A 272 -2.23 20.45 7.60
CA GLU A 272 -2.93 20.70 8.85
C GLU A 272 -3.16 19.40 9.62
N PHE A 273 -3.07 19.46 10.95
CA PHE A 273 -3.49 18.36 11.82
C PHE A 273 -5.01 18.25 11.86
N THR A 274 -5.52 17.03 11.75
CA THR A 274 -6.93 16.77 12.00
C THR A 274 -7.15 16.68 13.51
N VAL A 275 -7.90 17.64 14.07
CA VAL A 275 -8.21 17.71 15.50
C VAL A 275 -9.65 17.27 15.73
N LEU A 276 -9.84 16.28 16.60
CA LEU A 276 -11.13 15.69 16.94
C LEU A 276 -11.51 16.02 18.38
N SER A 277 -12.80 16.22 18.66
CA SER A 277 -13.32 16.37 20.02
C SER A 277 -13.35 15.01 20.72
N HIS A 278 -12.90 14.95 21.98
CA HIS A 278 -12.92 13.74 22.81
C HIS A 278 -14.01 13.84 23.89
N SER A 279 -14.92 12.86 23.91
CA SER A 279 -16.10 12.80 24.81
C SER A 279 -17.14 13.94 24.59
N ASP A 280 -18.27 13.91 25.33
CA ASP A 280 -19.32 14.96 25.30
C ASP A 280 -18.85 16.32 25.87
N SER A 281 -17.58 16.42 26.27
CA SER A 281 -16.98 17.65 26.82
C SER A 281 -16.41 18.51 25.69
N LYS A 282 -16.88 19.76 25.58
CA LYS A 282 -16.53 20.70 24.51
C LYS A 282 -15.08 21.18 24.50
N ASP A 283 -14.30 20.90 25.55
CA ASP A 283 -12.99 21.51 25.79
C ASP A 283 -11.81 20.52 25.70
N VAL A 284 -12.05 19.29 25.19
CA VAL A 284 -11.02 18.25 25.10
C VAL A 284 -10.86 17.80 23.66
N PHE A 285 -9.63 17.91 23.15
CA PHE A 285 -9.31 17.55 21.78
C PHE A 285 -8.17 16.54 21.70
N ILE A 286 -8.16 15.74 20.64
CA ILE A 286 -7.12 14.77 20.30
C ILE A 286 -6.75 14.88 18.82
N LEU A 287 -5.56 14.45 18.46
CA LEU A 287 -5.16 14.28 17.06
C LEU A 287 -5.82 13.02 16.48
N GLY A 288 -6.47 13.16 15.33
CA GLY A 288 -7.00 12.06 14.53
C GLY A 288 -6.26 11.95 13.19
N GLY A 289 -6.18 10.74 12.63
CA GLY A 289 -5.69 10.51 11.26
C GLY A 289 -4.32 11.13 10.97
N THR A 290 -3.30 10.78 11.74
CA THR A 290 -1.93 11.34 11.58
C THR A 290 -1.08 10.61 10.54
N ASP A 291 -1.57 9.50 9.97
CA ASP A 291 -0.80 8.65 9.05
C ASP A 291 -0.32 9.43 7.82
N ASP A 292 -1.19 10.23 7.20
CA ASP A 292 -0.83 11.06 6.04
C ASP A 292 0.24 12.10 6.39
N ILE A 293 0.18 12.69 7.59
CA ILE A 293 1.17 13.65 8.07
C ILE A 293 2.52 12.98 8.32
N GLN A 294 2.53 11.74 8.84
CA GLN A 294 3.76 10.96 9.02
C GLN A 294 4.40 10.61 7.67
N VAL A 295 3.62 10.18 6.68
CA VAL A 295 4.15 9.91 5.32
C VAL A 295 4.74 11.17 4.71
N LEU A 296 4.04 12.31 4.80
CA LEU A 296 4.54 13.60 4.30
C LEU A 296 5.83 14.03 5.02
N LEU A 297 5.96 13.72 6.31
CA LEU A 297 7.14 14.00 7.12
C LEU A 297 8.34 13.17 6.70
N ASP A 298 8.17 11.86 6.58
CA ASP A 298 9.23 10.94 6.17
C ASP A 298 9.73 11.29 4.77
N ASP A 299 8.81 11.50 3.82
CA ASP A 299 9.14 11.95 2.46
C ASP A 299 9.85 13.30 2.47
N GLY A 300 9.39 14.24 3.30
CA GLY A 300 10.02 15.55 3.47
C GLY A 300 11.47 15.42 3.97
N ILE A 301 11.72 14.61 4.99
CA ILE A 301 13.06 14.37 5.55
C ILE A 301 13.98 13.74 4.50
N ILE A 302 13.50 12.73 3.75
CA ILE A 302 14.27 12.06 2.70
C ILE A 302 14.62 13.03 1.57
N ASN A 303 13.65 13.80 1.08
CA ASN A 303 13.85 14.76 0.00
C ASN A 303 14.83 15.86 0.39
N VAL A 304 14.66 16.46 1.58
CA VAL A 304 15.55 17.52 2.07
C VAL A 304 16.94 16.96 2.40
N GLY A 305 17.04 15.73 2.92
CA GLY A 305 18.31 15.05 3.16
C GLY A 305 19.10 14.73 1.88
N THR A 306 18.38 14.34 0.82
CA THR A 306 18.96 14.12 -0.52
C THR A 306 19.51 15.42 -1.08
N VAL A 307 18.75 16.52 -0.95
CA VAL A 307 19.18 17.87 -1.33
C VAL A 307 20.40 18.31 -0.51
N ALA A 308 20.42 18.07 0.80
CA ALA A 308 21.54 18.42 1.68
C ALA A 308 22.86 17.75 1.27
N SER A 309 22.77 16.55 0.67
CA SER A 309 23.92 15.78 0.18
C SER A 309 24.33 16.13 -1.26
N SER A 310 23.56 16.96 -1.95
CA SER A 310 23.85 17.37 -3.33
C SER A 310 25.02 18.33 -3.41
N ARG A 311 25.87 18.18 -4.43
CA ARG A 311 26.96 19.12 -4.72
C ARG A 311 26.48 20.53 -5.08
N TYR A 312 25.21 20.67 -5.49
CA TYR A 312 24.59 21.93 -5.90
C TYR A 312 23.88 22.66 -4.76
N VAL A 313 24.03 22.21 -3.51
CA VAL A 313 23.30 22.77 -2.36
C VAL A 313 23.87 24.11 -1.88
N ALA A 314 25.11 24.46 -2.26
CA ALA A 314 25.86 25.56 -1.66
C ALA A 314 25.09 26.90 -1.54
N PRO A 315 24.35 27.38 -2.57
CA PRO A 315 23.63 28.66 -2.49
C PRO A 315 22.44 28.64 -1.53
N ILE A 316 21.80 27.48 -1.37
CA ILE A 316 20.57 27.31 -0.57
C ILE A 316 20.81 26.57 0.76
N LYS A 317 22.07 26.23 1.07
CA LYS A 317 22.43 25.42 2.24
C LYS A 317 21.83 25.94 3.56
N PRO A 318 21.83 27.25 3.88
CA PRO A 318 21.19 27.74 5.11
C PRO A 318 19.68 27.46 5.17
N ARG A 319 18.98 27.52 4.02
CA ARG A 319 17.55 27.23 3.90
C ARG A 319 17.29 25.74 4.11
N VAL A 320 18.09 24.89 3.46
CA VAL A 320 18.03 23.42 3.59
C VAL A 320 18.29 22.97 5.02
N ASP A 321 19.37 23.46 5.64
CA ASP A 321 19.72 23.10 7.02
C ASP A 321 18.64 23.52 8.01
N LYS A 322 18.03 24.70 7.82
CA LYS A 322 16.92 25.16 8.64
C LYS A 322 15.69 24.26 8.49
N LEU A 323 15.29 23.97 7.25
CA LEU A 323 14.13 23.12 6.98
C LEU A 323 14.34 21.71 7.52
N LEU A 324 15.52 21.12 7.33
CA LEU A 324 15.85 19.80 7.84
C LEU A 324 15.77 19.76 9.37
N ARG A 325 16.34 20.76 10.07
CA ARG A 325 16.21 20.85 11.54
C ARG A 325 14.76 20.95 11.99
N GLN A 326 13.93 21.72 11.27
CA GLN A 326 12.51 21.84 11.61
C GLN A 326 11.75 20.52 11.40
N LEU A 327 12.01 19.79 10.30
CA LEU A 327 11.40 18.49 10.05
C LEU A 327 11.86 17.42 11.05
N THR A 328 13.15 17.42 11.41
CA THR A 328 13.66 16.51 12.45
C THR A 328 13.04 16.81 13.82
N LEU A 329 12.93 18.09 14.19
CA LEU A 329 12.27 18.50 15.42
C LEU A 329 10.79 18.10 15.41
N PHE A 330 10.10 18.35 14.29
CA PHE A 330 8.71 17.92 14.10
C PHE A 330 8.57 16.41 14.38
N ASN A 331 9.44 15.58 13.79
CA ASN A 331 9.37 14.13 13.93
C ASN A 331 9.47 13.69 15.39
N GLN A 332 10.48 14.20 16.09
CA GLN A 332 10.66 13.94 17.51
C GLN A 332 9.45 14.40 18.33
N THR A 333 8.92 15.60 18.03
CA THR A 333 7.73 16.11 18.73
C THR A 333 6.51 15.24 18.46
N LEU A 334 6.27 14.81 17.22
CA LEU A 334 5.10 14.01 16.86
C LEU A 334 5.14 12.63 17.53
N ASP A 335 6.30 11.97 17.58
CA ASP A 335 6.47 10.68 18.26
C ASP A 335 6.13 10.77 19.77
N GLU A 336 6.67 11.78 20.45
CA GLU A 336 6.40 12.05 21.86
C GLU A 336 4.94 12.45 22.09
N TRP A 337 4.35 13.22 21.18
CA TRP A 337 2.96 13.65 21.23
C TRP A 337 2.00 12.47 21.10
N LEU A 338 2.20 11.59 20.10
CA LEU A 338 1.36 10.40 19.91
C LEU A 338 1.49 9.42 21.08
N THR A 339 2.71 9.27 21.62
CA THR A 339 2.94 8.48 22.84
C THR A 339 2.18 9.06 24.03
N CYS A 340 2.25 10.39 24.21
CA CYS A 340 1.51 11.10 25.26
C CYS A 340 0.00 10.93 25.09
N GLN A 341 -0.53 11.04 23.87
CA GLN A 341 -1.96 10.87 23.59
C GLN A 341 -2.45 9.49 24.00
N ARG A 342 -1.73 8.45 23.59
CA ARG A 342 -2.09 7.05 23.87
C ARG A 342 -2.10 6.78 25.38
N ASN A 343 -1.03 7.18 26.07
CA ASN A 343 -0.90 6.97 27.51
C ASN A 343 -1.91 7.82 28.30
N TRP A 344 -2.15 9.06 27.87
CA TRP A 344 -3.13 9.96 28.48
C TRP A 344 -4.56 9.43 28.34
N LEU A 345 -4.97 8.96 27.15
CA LEU A 345 -6.30 8.37 26.92
C LEU A 345 -6.55 7.14 27.80
N TYR A 346 -5.55 6.26 27.92
CA TYR A 346 -5.65 5.09 28.80
C TYR A 346 -5.88 5.51 30.26
N LEU A 347 -5.03 6.42 30.76
CA LEU A 347 -5.06 6.86 32.14
C LEU A 347 -6.26 7.78 32.46
N GLU A 348 -6.78 8.53 31.50
CA GLU A 348 -7.95 9.39 31.68
C GLU A 348 -9.14 8.57 32.16
N SER A 349 -9.44 7.46 31.47
CA SER A 349 -10.56 6.58 31.83
C SER A 349 -10.46 6.01 33.25
N ILE A 350 -9.23 5.75 33.71
CA ILE A 350 -8.93 5.15 35.02
C ILE A 350 -9.00 6.22 36.12
N PHE A 351 -8.30 7.33 35.92
CA PHE A 351 -8.23 8.41 36.89
C PHE A 351 -9.48 9.29 36.88
N LEU A 352 -10.43 9.16 35.95
CA LEU A 352 -11.77 9.76 36.08
C LEU A 352 -12.54 9.14 37.27
N ALA A 353 -12.30 7.88 37.59
CA ALA A 353 -13.01 7.14 38.63
C ALA A 353 -12.70 7.71 40.04
N PRO A 354 -13.72 8.15 40.81
CA PRO A 354 -13.51 8.83 42.09
C PRO A 354 -12.89 7.92 43.16
N ASP A 355 -13.13 6.61 43.09
CA ASP A 355 -12.60 5.66 44.05
C ASP A 355 -11.08 5.43 43.84
N ILE A 356 -10.61 5.37 42.59
CA ILE A 356 -9.18 5.32 42.25
C ILE A 356 -8.48 6.62 42.67
N LYS A 357 -9.10 7.78 42.43
CA LYS A 357 -8.56 9.07 42.89
C LYS A 357 -8.29 9.12 44.39
N ARG A 358 -9.15 8.47 45.18
CA ARG A 358 -9.01 8.42 46.64
C ARG A 358 -7.90 7.47 47.08
N GLN A 359 -7.67 6.39 46.34
CA GLN A 359 -6.65 5.37 46.64
C GLN A 359 -5.25 5.82 46.19
N LEU A 360 -5.15 6.55 45.08
CA LEU A 360 -3.90 7.04 44.49
C LEU A 360 -3.90 8.58 44.36
N PRO A 361 -3.90 9.33 45.49
CA PRO A 361 -4.06 10.78 45.47
C PRO A 361 -2.82 11.54 44.97
N ALA A 362 -1.61 10.97 45.09
CA ALA A 362 -0.39 11.60 44.59
C ALA A 362 -0.32 11.51 43.06
N GLU A 363 -0.58 10.32 42.53
CA GLU A 363 -0.63 9.99 41.10
C GLU A 363 -1.77 10.76 40.42
N SER A 364 -2.93 10.87 41.08
CA SER A 364 -4.04 11.71 40.59
C SER A 364 -3.64 13.17 40.43
N LYS A 365 -2.86 13.73 41.36
CA LYS A 365 -2.35 15.10 41.24
C LYS A 365 -1.34 15.23 40.11
N MET A 366 -0.50 14.22 39.88
CA MET A 366 0.43 14.19 38.75
C MET A 366 -0.33 14.13 37.42
N PHE A 367 -1.33 13.24 37.31
CA PHE A 367 -2.18 13.13 36.12
C PHE A 367 -2.90 14.43 35.81
N LEU A 368 -3.47 15.12 36.81
CA LEU A 368 -4.14 16.42 36.61
C LEU A 368 -3.20 17.52 36.07
N LYS A 369 -1.89 17.46 36.38
CA LYS A 369 -0.90 18.39 35.78
C LYS A 369 -0.73 18.09 34.29
N VAL A 370 -0.59 16.81 33.94
CA VAL A 370 -0.47 16.38 32.55
C VAL A 370 -1.76 16.69 31.77
N ASP A 371 -2.93 16.40 32.34
CA ASP A 371 -4.25 16.71 31.77
C ASP A 371 -4.42 18.20 31.46
N LYS A 372 -4.01 19.08 32.39
CA LYS A 372 -4.02 20.52 32.16
C LYS A 372 -3.06 20.94 31.04
N SER A 373 -1.87 20.35 30.99
CA SER A 373 -0.88 20.60 29.93
C SER A 373 -1.41 20.14 28.58
N TRP A 374 -1.94 18.93 28.49
CA TRP A 374 -2.55 18.33 27.30
C TRP A 374 -3.66 19.23 26.74
N LYS A 375 -4.66 19.60 27.56
CA LYS A 375 -5.77 20.46 27.16
C LYS A 375 -5.30 21.82 26.67
N ALA A 376 -4.29 22.41 27.31
CA ALA A 376 -3.73 23.70 26.89
C ALA A 376 -3.00 23.61 25.53
N ILE A 377 -2.25 22.54 25.28
CA ILE A 377 -1.59 22.30 23.99
C ILE A 377 -2.65 22.08 22.91
N MET A 378 -3.56 21.14 23.14
CA MET A 378 -4.58 20.77 22.14
C MET A 378 -5.55 21.90 21.81
N ALA A 379 -5.90 22.76 22.77
CA ALA A 379 -6.68 23.96 22.50
C ALA A 379 -5.97 24.94 21.55
N LYS A 380 -4.65 25.12 21.71
CA LYS A 380 -3.85 25.96 20.79
C LYS A 380 -3.79 25.36 19.39
N VAL A 381 -3.61 24.05 19.30
CA VAL A 381 -3.53 23.33 18.02
C VAL A 381 -4.88 23.37 17.29
N ASN A 382 -5.99 23.28 18.01
CA ASN A 382 -7.32 23.46 17.43
C ASN A 382 -7.53 24.88 16.85
N THR A 383 -6.95 25.92 17.46
CA THR A 383 -7.00 27.29 16.90
C THR A 383 -6.05 27.53 15.72
N PHE A 384 -4.92 26.80 15.69
CA PHE A 384 -3.88 26.94 14.66
C PHE A 384 -3.44 25.54 14.20
N PRO A 385 -4.19 24.89 13.29
CA PRO A 385 -4.01 23.48 12.97
C PRO A 385 -2.82 23.20 12.04
N ASN A 386 -2.14 24.21 11.47
CA ASN A 386 -0.99 23.99 10.59
C ASN A 386 0.07 23.13 11.28
N ALA A 387 0.33 21.95 10.72
CA ALA A 387 1.09 20.91 11.37
C ALA A 387 2.52 21.36 11.66
N MET A 388 3.19 21.94 10.65
CA MET A 388 4.58 22.37 10.74
C MET A 388 4.78 23.40 11.85
N LYS A 389 3.90 24.41 11.91
CA LYS A 389 3.97 25.46 12.95
C LYS A 389 3.57 24.94 14.33
N ALA A 390 2.63 24.02 14.42
CA ALA A 390 2.17 23.45 15.68
C ALA A 390 3.26 22.57 16.33
N ALA A 391 3.85 21.64 15.58
CA ALA A 391 4.82 20.68 16.11
C ALA A 391 6.23 21.25 16.33
N THR A 392 6.56 22.40 15.72
CA THR A 392 7.87 23.07 15.89
C THR A 392 7.84 24.25 16.87
N GLN A 393 6.80 24.35 17.70
CA GLN A 393 6.76 25.38 18.75
C GLN A 393 7.90 25.18 19.76
N PRO A 394 8.50 26.28 20.26
CA PRO A 394 9.50 26.21 21.32
C PRO A 394 8.96 25.44 22.53
N ASP A 395 9.84 24.65 23.16
CA ASP A 395 9.58 23.88 24.38
C ASP A 395 8.50 22.79 24.28
N LEU A 396 7.84 22.62 23.12
CA LEU A 396 6.76 21.64 22.96
C LEU A 396 7.28 20.20 23.09
N LEU A 397 8.40 19.89 22.44
CA LEU A 397 9.08 18.59 22.55
C LEU A 397 9.42 18.27 24.02
N GLU A 398 10.09 19.20 24.70
CA GLU A 398 10.49 19.02 26.11
C GLU A 398 9.27 18.87 27.03
N THR A 399 8.19 19.60 26.73
CA THR A 399 6.92 19.48 27.45
C THR A 399 6.30 18.09 27.28
N PHE A 400 6.26 17.55 26.07
CA PHE A 400 5.76 16.18 25.84
C PHE A 400 6.67 15.13 26.47
N GLN A 401 7.98 15.26 26.37
CA GLN A 401 8.92 14.37 27.05
C GLN A 401 8.75 14.40 28.57
N HIS A 402 8.52 15.57 29.15
CA HIS A 402 8.22 15.70 30.58
C HIS A 402 6.87 15.07 30.94
N ASN A 403 5.83 15.33 30.15
CA ASN A 403 4.51 14.74 30.35
C ASN A 403 4.56 13.21 30.24
N ASN A 404 5.28 12.66 29.26
CA ASN A 404 5.46 11.21 29.08
C ASN A 404 6.17 10.59 30.29
N LYS A 405 7.25 11.21 30.80
CA LYS A 405 7.90 10.74 32.03
C LYS A 405 6.93 10.68 33.22
N LEU A 406 6.09 11.71 33.39
CA LEU A 406 5.07 11.71 34.43
C LEU A 406 4.02 10.61 34.21
N LEU A 407 3.60 10.39 32.96
CA LEU A 407 2.65 9.33 32.63
C LEU A 407 3.25 7.93 32.89
N ASP A 408 4.53 7.72 32.57
CA ASP A 408 5.24 6.47 32.83
C ASP A 408 5.41 6.22 34.34
N GLU A 409 5.73 7.25 35.12
CA GLU A 409 5.74 7.17 36.59
C GLU A 409 4.37 6.79 37.14
N ILE A 410 3.30 7.42 36.64
CA ILE A 410 1.92 7.09 37.02
C ILE A 410 1.58 5.64 36.67
N GLN A 411 1.94 5.16 35.47
CA GLN A 411 1.70 3.78 35.05
C GLN A 411 2.41 2.79 35.95
N LYS A 412 3.69 3.04 36.26
CA LYS A 412 4.46 2.18 37.17
C LYS A 412 3.83 2.12 38.56
N CYS A 413 3.44 3.27 39.13
CA CYS A 413 2.76 3.31 40.42
C CYS A 413 1.40 2.61 40.38
N LEU A 414 0.68 2.68 39.26
CA LEU A 414 -0.58 1.97 39.06
C LEU A 414 -0.35 0.45 39.02
N GLU A 415 0.69 -0.03 38.35
CA GLU A 415 1.07 -1.44 38.31
C GLU A 415 1.47 -1.96 39.69
N ASP A 416 2.33 -1.24 40.41
CA ASP A 416 2.72 -1.56 41.79
C ASP A 416 1.49 -1.61 42.71
N TYR A 417 0.54 -0.70 42.50
CA TYR A 417 -0.72 -0.69 43.22
C TYR A 417 -1.56 -1.94 42.92
N LEU A 418 -1.74 -2.31 41.64
CA LEU A 418 -2.47 -3.52 41.26
C LEU A 418 -1.80 -4.79 41.80
N GLU A 419 -0.48 -4.85 41.78
CA GLU A 419 0.28 -5.98 42.31
C GLU A 419 0.12 -6.09 43.82
N SER A 420 0.09 -4.97 44.55
CA SER A 420 -0.23 -4.97 45.98
C SER A 420 -1.61 -5.58 46.28
N LYS A 421 -2.59 -5.41 45.37
CA LYS A 421 -3.91 -6.04 45.49
C LYS A 421 -3.88 -7.53 45.19
N ARG A 422 -3.07 -7.97 44.23
CA ARG A 422 -2.86 -9.38 43.93
C ARG A 422 -2.20 -10.14 45.07
N VAL A 423 -1.26 -9.52 45.77
CA VAL A 423 -0.63 -10.14 46.96
C VAL A 423 -1.66 -10.39 48.07
N ILE A 424 -2.61 -9.48 48.27
CA ILE A 424 -3.67 -9.64 49.29
C ILE A 424 -4.67 -10.72 48.88
N PHE A 425 -5.09 -10.74 47.62
CA PHE A 425 -6.01 -11.75 47.08
C PHE A 425 -5.43 -12.39 45.81
N PRO A 426 -4.67 -13.50 45.94
CA PRO A 426 -3.93 -14.14 44.83
C PRO A 426 -4.78 -14.55 43.62
N ARG A 427 -6.09 -14.75 43.81
CA ARG A 427 -7.03 -15.07 42.71
C ARG A 427 -7.17 -13.91 41.71
N PHE A 428 -6.79 -12.68 42.04
CA PHE A 428 -6.71 -11.58 41.08
C PHE A 428 -5.63 -11.76 40.01
N CYS A 429 -4.67 -12.68 40.18
CA CYS A 429 -3.71 -13.03 39.12
C CYS A 429 -4.37 -13.64 37.87
N PHE A 430 -5.62 -14.13 37.99
CA PHE A 430 -6.41 -14.64 36.86
C PHE A 430 -7.18 -13.54 36.10
N LEU A 431 -7.11 -12.30 36.56
CA LEU A 431 -7.74 -11.14 35.92
C LEU A 431 -6.68 -10.31 35.18
N SER A 432 -7.07 -9.76 34.03
CA SER A 432 -6.23 -8.75 33.37
C SER A 432 -6.20 -7.45 34.18
N ASN A 433 -5.22 -6.58 33.91
CA ASN A 433 -5.12 -5.27 34.57
C ASN A 433 -6.40 -4.46 34.40
N ASP A 434 -6.98 -4.43 33.20
CA ASP A 434 -8.22 -3.70 32.92
C ASP A 434 -9.44 -4.28 33.65
N GLU A 435 -9.52 -5.59 33.80
CA GLU A 435 -10.59 -6.25 34.57
C GLU A 435 -10.46 -5.93 36.06
N LEU A 436 -9.24 -5.98 36.59
CA LEU A 436 -8.96 -5.63 37.97
C LEU A 436 -9.26 -4.15 38.25
N LEU A 437 -8.87 -3.25 37.33
CA LEU A 437 -9.17 -1.83 37.43
C LEU A 437 -10.67 -1.54 37.38
N LYS A 438 -11.44 -2.25 36.53
CA LYS A 438 -12.91 -2.12 36.50
C LYS A 438 -13.55 -2.47 37.84
N ILE A 439 -13.05 -3.53 38.49
CA ILE A 439 -13.50 -3.94 39.83
C ILE A 439 -13.15 -2.87 40.87
N LEU A 440 -11.91 -2.38 40.85
CA LEU A 440 -11.42 -1.40 41.83
C LEU A 440 -12.00 0.01 41.61
N ALA A 441 -12.39 0.36 40.39
CA ALA A 441 -13.03 1.64 40.06
C ALA A 441 -14.46 1.74 40.61
N GLN A 442 -15.13 0.62 40.88
CA GLN A 442 -16.52 0.55 41.32
C GLN A 442 -16.67 -0.01 42.76
N THR A 443 -15.81 0.40 43.69
CA THR A 443 -15.82 -0.13 45.08
C THR A 443 -17.16 0.03 45.81
N ARG A 444 -17.98 1.01 45.40
CA ARG A 444 -19.30 1.27 45.99
C ARG A 444 -20.38 0.28 45.53
N ASN A 445 -20.21 -0.31 44.35
CA ASN A 445 -21.15 -1.27 43.79
C ASN A 445 -20.58 -2.70 43.87
N PRO A 446 -20.95 -3.49 44.90
CA PRO A 446 -20.45 -4.86 45.05
C PRO A 446 -20.92 -5.80 43.93
N GLN A 447 -21.90 -5.42 43.11
CA GLN A 447 -22.31 -6.22 41.94
C GLN A 447 -21.30 -6.16 40.79
N ALA A 448 -20.42 -5.15 40.77
CA ALA A 448 -19.41 -4.97 39.73
C ALA A 448 -18.44 -6.17 39.61
N VAL A 449 -18.26 -6.93 40.69
CA VAL A 449 -17.39 -8.12 40.70
C VAL A 449 -18.00 -9.33 40.01
N GLN A 450 -19.34 -9.40 39.88
CA GLN A 450 -20.05 -10.62 39.48
C GLN A 450 -19.56 -11.19 38.13
N PRO A 451 -19.34 -10.38 37.07
CA PRO A 451 -18.84 -10.89 35.79
C PRO A 451 -17.45 -11.52 35.88
N HIS A 452 -16.67 -11.14 36.89
CA HIS A 452 -15.27 -11.55 37.06
C HIS A 452 -15.10 -12.72 38.05
N LEU A 453 -16.15 -13.08 38.81
CA LEU A 453 -16.09 -14.14 39.83
C LEU A 453 -15.74 -15.51 39.25
N ARG A 454 -16.25 -15.84 38.05
CA ARG A 454 -15.96 -17.12 37.37
C ARG A 454 -14.47 -17.32 37.05
N LYS A 455 -13.71 -16.23 36.92
CA LYS A 455 -12.26 -16.29 36.73
C LYS A 455 -11.51 -16.42 38.06
N CYS A 456 -12.07 -15.87 39.14
CA CYS A 456 -11.46 -15.91 40.46
C CYS A 456 -11.75 -17.24 41.20
N PHE A 457 -12.90 -17.86 40.93
CA PHE A 457 -13.40 -19.07 41.57
C PHE A 457 -13.91 -20.06 40.53
N ASP A 458 -13.53 -21.32 40.68
CA ASP A 458 -13.89 -22.39 39.74
C ASP A 458 -15.40 -22.69 39.76
N ALA A 459 -15.99 -22.85 40.96
CA ALA A 459 -17.38 -23.23 41.16
C ALA A 459 -18.27 -22.12 41.76
N ILE A 460 -17.86 -20.85 41.68
CA ILE A 460 -18.69 -19.71 42.09
C ILE A 460 -18.91 -18.80 40.89
N ILE A 461 -20.12 -18.81 40.33
CA ILE A 461 -20.50 -17.93 39.23
C ILE A 461 -21.10 -16.62 39.74
N ARG A 462 -21.76 -16.64 40.90
CA ARG A 462 -22.45 -15.47 41.45
C ARG A 462 -22.54 -15.50 42.97
N LEU A 463 -22.52 -14.34 43.59
CA LEU A 463 -22.89 -14.14 44.99
C LEU A 463 -24.31 -13.57 45.08
N ASN A 464 -25.15 -14.12 45.95
CA ASN A 464 -26.46 -13.55 46.23
C ASN A 464 -26.35 -12.53 47.38
N PHE A 465 -26.61 -11.27 47.05
CA PHE A 465 -26.67 -10.19 48.02
C PHE A 465 -28.09 -10.03 48.57
N ALA A 466 -28.24 -9.65 49.83
CA ALA A 466 -29.56 -9.39 50.41
C ALA A 466 -30.22 -8.17 49.74
N LEU A 467 -31.55 -8.14 49.67
CA LEU A 467 -32.28 -6.97 49.21
C LEU A 467 -32.48 -5.99 50.37
N LEU A 468 -32.29 -4.69 50.14
CA LEU A 468 -32.76 -3.67 51.08
C LEU A 468 -34.28 -3.62 50.93
N ALA A 469 -35.01 -4.02 51.97
CA ALA A 469 -36.46 -3.85 52.00
C ALA A 469 -36.79 -2.35 51.93
N GLU A 470 -37.62 -1.95 50.97
CA GLU A 470 -38.26 -0.64 50.99
C GLU A 470 -39.05 -0.51 52.30
N GLN A 471 -38.60 0.37 53.20
CA GLN A 471 -39.42 0.80 54.32
C GLN A 471 -40.49 1.74 53.78
N SER A 472 -41.63 1.19 53.38
CA SER A 472 -42.93 1.88 53.35
C SER A 472 -44.07 0.86 53.27
N PRO A 473 -44.80 0.57 54.37
CA PRO A 473 -46.06 -0.14 54.29
C PRO A 473 -47.14 0.85 53.82
N GLY A 474 -47.36 0.93 52.50
CA GLY A 474 -48.43 1.79 51.97
C GLY A 474 -48.31 2.18 50.50
N ALA A 475 -48.13 1.24 49.57
CA ALA A 475 -48.44 1.50 48.17
C ALA A 475 -48.97 0.23 47.51
N MET A 476 -50.18 0.36 46.97
CA MET A 476 -50.96 -0.68 46.31
C MET A 476 -50.25 -1.28 45.11
N ALA A 477 -50.44 -2.58 44.93
CA ALA A 477 -50.05 -3.35 43.76
C ALA A 477 -50.58 -2.73 42.46
N GLY A 478 -49.68 -2.46 41.51
CA GLY A 478 -50.06 -2.11 40.14
C GLY A 478 -49.04 -1.26 39.38
N SER A 479 -47.88 -1.82 39.01
CA SER A 479 -47.19 -1.53 37.73
C SER A 479 -45.90 -2.33 37.61
N GLU A 480 -45.82 -3.15 36.56
CA GLU A 480 -44.60 -3.81 36.09
C GLU A 480 -43.72 -2.81 35.33
N SER A 481 -43.02 -1.95 36.05
CA SER A 481 -41.90 -1.17 35.50
C SER A 481 -40.66 -1.43 36.35
N ASN A 482 -39.56 -1.81 35.69
CA ASN A 482 -38.23 -2.12 36.24
C ASN A 482 -37.96 -1.54 37.63
N GLN A 483 -38.31 -2.29 38.68
CA GLN A 483 -37.87 -2.00 40.03
C GLN A 483 -36.37 -2.31 40.10
N GLU A 484 -35.52 -1.28 40.05
CA GLU A 484 -34.11 -1.39 40.39
C GLU A 484 -34.00 -1.90 41.83
N SER A 485 -33.81 -3.20 41.96
CA SER A 485 -33.69 -3.89 43.25
C SER A 485 -32.42 -3.37 43.94
N ILE A 486 -32.56 -2.50 44.93
CA ILE A 486 -31.42 -1.97 45.69
C ILE A 486 -30.88 -3.10 46.58
N TYR A 487 -29.72 -3.63 46.23
CA TYR A 487 -29.06 -4.69 47.00
C TYR A 487 -28.34 -4.11 48.23
N SER A 488 -28.54 -4.75 49.38
CA SER A 488 -27.69 -4.59 50.57
C SER A 488 -26.27 -5.09 50.28
N LYS A 489 -25.32 -4.68 51.12
CA LYS A 489 -23.95 -5.18 51.13
C LYS A 489 -23.83 -6.55 51.80
N ASP A 490 -24.90 -7.11 52.37
CA ASP A 490 -24.88 -8.42 53.02
C ASP A 490 -24.85 -9.55 51.97
N ILE A 491 -23.90 -10.48 52.12
CA ILE A 491 -23.75 -11.64 51.24
C ILE A 491 -24.42 -12.85 51.89
N LEU A 492 -25.41 -13.44 51.22
CA LEU A 492 -26.26 -14.50 51.77
C LEU A 492 -25.80 -15.91 51.35
N SER A 493 -25.52 -16.10 50.06
CA SER A 493 -25.17 -17.40 49.51
C SER A 493 -24.25 -17.28 48.30
N MET A 494 -23.46 -18.33 48.06
CA MET A 494 -22.73 -18.54 46.81
C MET A 494 -23.56 -19.41 45.87
N VAL A 495 -23.47 -19.13 44.57
CA VAL A 495 -24.18 -19.84 43.52
C VAL A 495 -23.17 -20.49 42.58
N SER A 496 -23.36 -21.79 42.30
CA SER A 496 -22.55 -22.54 41.36
C SER A 496 -23.03 -22.37 39.91
N PRO A 497 -22.21 -22.73 38.91
CA PRO A 497 -22.64 -22.77 37.50
C PRO A 497 -23.86 -23.66 37.24
N GLU A 498 -24.04 -24.72 38.03
CA GLU A 498 -25.15 -25.67 37.97
C GLU A 498 -26.42 -25.13 38.65
N GLY A 499 -26.37 -23.92 39.19
CA GLY A 499 -27.48 -23.26 39.87
C GLY A 499 -27.65 -23.68 41.33
N GLU A 500 -26.70 -24.44 41.89
CA GLU A 500 -26.72 -24.81 43.31
C GLU A 500 -26.46 -23.58 44.18
N LYS A 501 -27.25 -23.42 45.25
CA LYS A 501 -27.13 -22.32 46.20
C LYS A 501 -26.67 -22.82 47.55
N VAL A 502 -25.49 -22.36 47.99
CA VAL A 502 -24.93 -22.72 49.30
C VAL A 502 -24.92 -21.50 50.20
N ALA A 503 -25.61 -21.59 51.34
CA ALA A 503 -25.68 -20.50 52.32
C ALA A 503 -24.33 -20.24 52.99
N LEU A 504 -23.93 -18.96 53.04
CA LEU A 504 -22.73 -18.51 53.73
C LEU A 504 -23.04 -18.21 55.20
N THR A 505 -22.01 -18.09 56.03
CA THR A 505 -22.15 -17.78 57.46
C THR A 505 -22.80 -16.41 57.68
N LYS A 506 -23.66 -16.30 58.71
CA LYS A 506 -24.37 -15.05 59.04
C LYS A 506 -23.37 -13.91 59.32
N GLY A 507 -23.60 -12.75 58.71
CA GLY A 507 -22.85 -11.51 58.98
C GLY A 507 -21.75 -11.15 57.97
N LEU A 508 -21.63 -11.88 56.86
CA LEU A 508 -20.68 -11.53 55.79
C LEU A 508 -21.16 -10.31 54.99
N LYS A 509 -20.32 -9.27 54.89
CA LYS A 509 -20.64 -8.01 54.20
C LYS A 509 -19.55 -7.62 53.21
N ALA A 510 -19.96 -7.18 52.01
CA ALA A 510 -19.11 -6.52 51.02
C ALA A 510 -18.86 -5.06 51.41
N GLN A 511 -18.09 -4.86 52.46
CA GLN A 511 -17.72 -3.54 52.98
C GLN A 511 -16.20 -3.42 53.10
N GLY A 512 -15.67 -2.28 52.66
CA GLY A 512 -14.23 -2.02 52.63
C GLY A 512 -13.65 -2.28 51.24
N ASN A 513 -12.36 -2.59 51.17
CA ASN A 513 -11.71 -2.89 49.90
C ASN A 513 -12.16 -4.25 49.36
N VAL A 514 -12.11 -4.41 48.03
CA VAL A 514 -12.70 -5.56 47.35
C VAL A 514 -11.96 -6.86 47.67
N GLU A 515 -10.64 -6.80 47.69
CA GLU A 515 -9.76 -7.88 48.10
C GLU A 515 -10.07 -8.38 49.52
N ASP A 516 -10.33 -7.48 50.47
CA ASP A 516 -10.51 -7.84 51.88
C ASP A 516 -11.79 -8.65 52.09
N TRP A 517 -12.89 -8.23 51.47
CA TRP A 517 -14.16 -8.96 51.63
C TRP A 517 -14.24 -10.20 50.73
N LEU A 518 -13.52 -10.25 49.60
CA LEU A 518 -13.40 -11.48 48.81
C LEU A 518 -12.58 -12.55 49.53
N CYS A 519 -11.51 -12.19 50.25
CA CYS A 519 -10.82 -13.12 51.15
C CYS A 519 -11.79 -13.69 52.21
N LYS A 520 -12.65 -12.85 52.80
CA LYS A 520 -13.68 -13.29 53.75
C LYS A 520 -14.74 -14.19 53.12
N VAL A 521 -15.08 -13.97 51.84
CA VAL A 521 -15.97 -14.88 51.08
C VAL A 521 -15.32 -16.25 50.93
N GLU A 522 -14.03 -16.29 50.60
CA GLU A 522 -13.27 -17.54 50.49
C GLU A 522 -13.20 -18.29 51.84
N GLU A 523 -12.88 -17.61 52.93
CA GLU A 523 -12.91 -18.20 54.27
C GLU A 523 -14.31 -18.70 54.65
N ALA A 524 -15.35 -17.90 54.36
CA ALA A 524 -16.74 -18.28 54.62
C ALA A 524 -17.17 -19.49 53.79
N MET A 525 -16.69 -19.62 52.54
CA MET A 525 -16.91 -20.79 51.69
C MET A 525 -16.35 -22.05 52.38
N PHE A 526 -15.08 -22.04 52.79
CA PHE A 526 -14.47 -23.19 53.49
C PHE A 526 -15.19 -23.54 54.79
N ASN A 527 -15.54 -22.54 55.60
CA ASN A 527 -16.23 -22.73 56.86
C ASN A 527 -17.65 -23.28 56.66
N SER A 528 -18.40 -22.76 55.68
CA SER A 528 -19.72 -23.26 55.33
C SER A 528 -19.68 -24.71 54.86
N LEU A 529 -18.77 -25.06 53.95
CA LEU A 529 -18.62 -26.43 53.46
C LEU A 529 -18.22 -27.38 54.60
N ARG A 530 -17.24 -27.02 55.44
CA ARG A 530 -16.86 -27.82 56.61
C ARG A 530 -18.03 -28.05 57.57
N ARG A 531 -18.85 -27.03 57.83
CA ARG A 531 -20.05 -27.17 58.67
C ARG A 531 -21.07 -28.10 58.03
N LEU A 532 -21.34 -27.94 56.73
CA LEU A 532 -22.27 -28.79 55.99
C LEU A 532 -21.78 -30.24 55.93
N SER A 533 -20.48 -30.47 55.76
CA SER A 533 -19.87 -31.81 55.84
C SER A 533 -20.08 -32.47 57.20
N LYS A 534 -19.87 -31.74 58.31
CA LYS A 534 -20.15 -32.28 59.65
C LYS A 534 -21.62 -32.65 59.85
N ALA A 535 -22.52 -31.79 59.39
CA ALA A 535 -23.96 -32.06 59.45
C ALA A 535 -24.33 -33.29 58.60
N ALA A 536 -23.78 -33.41 57.39
CA ALA A 536 -23.99 -34.55 56.52
C ALA A 536 -23.45 -35.87 57.11
N ILE A 537 -22.29 -35.85 57.79
CA ILE A 537 -21.75 -37.02 58.51
C ILE A 537 -22.69 -37.46 59.63
N ALA A 538 -23.21 -36.52 60.44
CA ALA A 538 -24.14 -36.83 61.51
C ALA A 538 -25.45 -37.41 60.97
N ASP A 539 -26.00 -36.80 59.91
CA ASP A 539 -27.21 -37.28 59.26
C ASP A 539 -27.03 -38.66 58.63
N TYR A 540 -25.85 -38.96 58.08
CA TYR A 540 -25.53 -40.27 57.47
C TYR A 540 -25.61 -41.42 58.48
N GLN A 541 -25.33 -41.16 59.75
CA GLN A 541 -25.38 -42.19 60.80
C GLN A 541 -26.82 -42.52 61.25
N ILE A 542 -27.76 -41.62 61.00
CA ILE A 542 -29.13 -41.70 61.52
C ILE A 542 -30.13 -42.10 60.43
N LYS A 543 -29.95 -41.56 59.21
CA LYS A 543 -30.89 -41.73 58.10
C LYS A 543 -30.49 -42.90 57.20
N SER A 544 -31.47 -43.47 56.49
CA SER A 544 -31.17 -44.40 55.41
C SER A 544 -30.44 -43.68 54.27
N ARG A 545 -29.71 -44.43 53.44
CA ARG A 545 -28.91 -43.85 52.34
C ARG A 545 -29.75 -43.05 51.34
N GLU A 546 -30.95 -43.52 51.01
CA GLU A 546 -31.88 -42.87 50.08
C GLU A 546 -32.39 -41.53 50.64
N GLU A 547 -32.83 -41.54 51.90
CA GLU A 547 -33.31 -40.35 52.61
C GLU A 547 -32.19 -39.34 52.83
N TRP A 548 -30.97 -39.81 53.09
CA TRP A 548 -29.79 -38.97 53.29
C TRP A 548 -29.39 -38.22 52.03
N VAL A 549 -29.35 -38.88 50.86
CA VAL A 549 -29.05 -38.21 49.58
C VAL A 549 -30.09 -37.14 49.24
N MET A 550 -31.34 -37.33 49.68
CA MET A 550 -32.44 -36.40 49.46
C MET A 550 -32.63 -35.35 50.56
N ALA A 551 -31.81 -35.37 51.63
CA ALA A 551 -31.96 -34.50 52.79
C ALA A 551 -31.61 -33.02 52.54
N GLY A 552 -31.27 -32.63 51.31
CA GLY A 552 -30.95 -31.25 50.95
C GLY A 552 -29.52 -30.82 51.31
N HIS A 553 -28.59 -31.77 51.43
CA HIS A 553 -27.17 -31.47 51.53
C HIS A 553 -26.60 -30.97 50.20
N ALA A 554 -25.52 -30.18 50.26
CA ALA A 554 -24.88 -29.67 49.05
C ALA A 554 -24.25 -30.80 48.20
N SER A 555 -24.30 -30.69 46.87
CA SER A 555 -23.90 -31.72 45.90
C SER A 555 -22.52 -32.29 46.19
N GLN A 556 -21.51 -31.41 46.28
CA GLN A 556 -20.13 -31.83 46.52
C GLN A 556 -19.94 -32.43 47.92
N VAL A 557 -20.73 -31.98 48.91
CA VAL A 557 -20.71 -32.53 50.26
C VAL A 557 -21.25 -33.97 50.26
N VAL A 558 -22.34 -34.24 49.54
CA VAL A 558 -22.90 -35.59 49.40
C VAL A 558 -21.87 -36.55 48.79
N LEU A 559 -21.24 -36.16 47.67
CA LEU A 559 -20.23 -36.99 47.01
C LEU A 559 -19.01 -37.25 47.91
N THR A 560 -18.49 -36.21 48.56
CA THR A 560 -17.30 -36.32 49.42
C THR A 560 -17.57 -37.18 50.66
N ILE A 561 -18.70 -36.95 51.34
CA ILE A 561 -19.05 -37.73 52.53
C ILE A 561 -19.39 -39.17 52.17
N SER A 562 -20.00 -39.40 51.00
CA SER A 562 -20.19 -40.76 50.49
C SER A 562 -18.88 -41.53 50.37
N GLN A 563 -17.89 -40.96 49.69
CA GLN A 563 -16.58 -41.58 49.52
C GLN A 563 -15.88 -41.78 50.87
N LEU A 564 -15.97 -40.78 51.78
CA LEU A 564 -15.42 -40.90 53.13
C LEU A 564 -16.02 -42.07 53.91
N MET A 565 -17.35 -42.24 53.86
CA MET A 565 -18.03 -43.33 54.55
C MET A 565 -17.72 -44.68 53.91
N TRP A 566 -17.63 -44.74 52.59
CA TRP A 566 -17.20 -45.95 51.89
C TRP A 566 -15.77 -46.35 52.27
N CYS A 567 -14.82 -45.40 52.33
CA CYS A 567 -13.45 -45.67 52.79
C CYS A 567 -13.44 -46.21 54.22
N ARG A 568 -14.20 -45.59 55.14
CA ARG A 568 -14.33 -46.08 56.53
C ARG A 568 -14.86 -47.51 56.58
N ASP A 569 -15.91 -47.80 55.81
CA ASP A 569 -16.53 -49.14 55.79
C ASP A 569 -15.58 -50.17 55.17
N MET A 570 -14.81 -49.78 54.14
CA MET A 570 -13.76 -50.60 53.52
C MET A 570 -12.62 -50.88 54.51
N ASP A 571 -12.12 -49.86 55.22
CA ASP A 571 -11.07 -50.02 56.23
C ASP A 571 -11.53 -50.98 57.34
N ALA A 572 -12.78 -50.87 57.80
CA ALA A 572 -13.36 -51.80 58.78
C ALA A 572 -13.46 -53.25 58.27
N CYS A 573 -13.58 -53.46 56.95
CA CYS A 573 -13.53 -54.81 56.38
C CYS A 573 -12.10 -55.39 56.35
N LEU A 574 -11.09 -54.53 56.24
CA LEU A 574 -9.67 -54.86 56.12
C LEU A 574 -8.90 -54.87 57.45
N GLU A 575 -9.46 -54.27 58.50
CA GLU A 575 -8.89 -54.19 59.84
C GLU A 575 -9.74 -54.96 60.86
N GLY A 576 -9.13 -55.83 61.67
CA GLY A 576 -9.82 -56.56 62.73
C GLY A 576 -9.40 -58.03 62.81
N ASP A 577 -9.94 -58.77 63.79
CA ASP A 577 -9.72 -60.21 63.95
C ASP A 577 -10.97 -60.99 63.48
N HIS A 578 -11.28 -60.85 62.19
CA HIS A 578 -12.40 -61.53 61.50
C HIS A 578 -11.98 -62.07 60.13
N ASP A 579 -12.83 -62.86 59.47
CA ASP A 579 -12.56 -63.27 58.09
C ASP A 579 -12.78 -62.10 57.13
N HIS A 580 -11.71 -61.38 56.86
CA HIS A 580 -11.64 -60.29 55.90
C HIS A 580 -12.20 -60.65 54.51
N PHE A 581 -12.13 -61.91 54.08
CA PHE A 581 -12.72 -62.31 52.78
C PHE A 581 -14.25 -62.34 52.85
N ALA A 582 -14.81 -62.92 53.91
CA ALA A 582 -16.26 -62.94 54.14
C ALA A 582 -16.81 -61.52 54.35
N ALA A 583 -16.09 -60.67 55.10
CA ALA A 583 -16.47 -59.27 55.32
C ALA A 583 -16.49 -58.47 54.00
N LEU A 584 -15.50 -58.65 53.11
CA LEU A 584 -15.50 -58.01 51.80
C LEU A 584 -16.67 -58.49 50.91
N GLN A 585 -17.01 -59.79 50.95
CA GLN A 585 -18.17 -60.31 50.20
C GLN A 585 -19.50 -59.75 50.70
N GLU A 586 -19.67 -59.62 52.01
CA GLU A 586 -20.85 -58.98 52.60
C GLU A 586 -20.92 -57.49 52.22
N PHE A 587 -19.77 -56.80 52.25
CA PHE A 587 -19.68 -55.40 51.86
C PHE A 587 -19.95 -55.18 50.37
N GLU A 588 -19.53 -56.10 49.50
CA GLU A 588 -19.87 -56.08 48.07
C GLU A 588 -21.38 -56.14 47.86
N LEU A 589 -22.09 -57.04 48.56
CA LEU A 589 -23.56 -57.11 48.52
C LEU A 589 -24.20 -55.81 49.00
N ILE A 590 -23.72 -55.23 50.09
CA ILE A 590 -24.20 -53.93 50.59
C ILE A 590 -24.02 -52.82 49.54
N ASN A 591 -22.88 -52.81 48.82
CA ASN A 591 -22.64 -51.82 47.76
C ASN A 591 -23.58 -52.03 46.56
N ILE A 592 -23.87 -53.28 46.18
CA ILE A 592 -24.84 -53.60 45.14
C ILE A 592 -26.25 -53.15 45.55
N ASP A 593 -26.68 -53.42 46.78
CA ASP A 593 -27.99 -53.01 47.28
C ASP A 593 -28.13 -51.49 47.31
N ARG A 594 -27.10 -50.78 47.78
CA ARG A 594 -27.03 -49.30 47.75
C ARG A 594 -27.12 -48.76 46.32
N LEU A 595 -26.47 -49.40 45.35
CA LEU A 595 -26.55 -49.02 43.93
C LEU A 595 -27.94 -49.24 43.34
N ILE A 596 -28.60 -50.36 43.65
CA ILE A 596 -29.97 -50.64 43.20
C ILE A 596 -30.95 -49.61 43.76
N ALA A 597 -30.82 -49.27 45.05
CA ALA A 597 -31.58 -48.22 45.73
C ALA A 597 -31.43 -46.86 45.03
N LEU A 598 -30.19 -46.42 44.78
CA LEU A 598 -29.94 -45.16 44.06
C LEU A 598 -30.46 -45.20 42.61
N ALA A 599 -30.32 -46.32 41.90
CA ALA A 599 -30.85 -46.49 40.55
C ALA A 599 -32.38 -46.44 40.50
N ALA A 600 -33.06 -46.96 41.52
CA ALA A 600 -34.50 -46.84 41.67
C ALA A 600 -34.92 -45.38 41.90
N LEU A 601 -34.18 -44.65 42.75
CA LEU A 601 -34.44 -43.24 43.05
C LEU A 601 -34.32 -42.34 41.81
N VAL A 602 -33.32 -42.55 40.95
CA VAL A 602 -33.14 -41.76 39.70
C VAL A 602 -34.29 -41.93 38.69
N ARG A 603 -34.96 -43.08 38.69
CA ARG A 603 -36.10 -43.35 37.81
C ARG A 603 -37.35 -42.57 38.20
N GLY A 604 -37.40 -42.03 39.42
CA GLY A 604 -38.49 -41.18 39.89
C GLY A 604 -38.47 -39.75 39.35
N GLU A 605 -39.46 -38.95 39.79
CA GLU A 605 -39.50 -37.52 39.55
C GLU A 605 -38.59 -36.78 40.54
N LEU A 606 -37.57 -36.11 40.01
CA LEU A 606 -36.54 -35.43 40.79
C LEU A 606 -36.17 -34.11 40.13
N PRO A 607 -35.86 -33.06 40.91
CA PRO A 607 -35.25 -31.84 40.40
C PRO A 607 -33.96 -32.14 39.62
N ALA A 608 -33.68 -31.34 38.59
CA ALA A 608 -32.51 -31.54 37.72
C ALA A 608 -31.19 -31.63 38.52
N LEU A 609 -31.01 -30.79 39.54
CA LEU A 609 -29.83 -30.81 40.41
C LEU A 609 -29.70 -32.14 41.17
N ASN A 610 -30.76 -32.58 41.87
CA ASN A 610 -30.76 -33.84 42.61
C ASN A 610 -30.53 -35.04 41.69
N ARG A 611 -31.11 -35.03 40.48
CA ARG A 611 -30.88 -36.07 39.47
C ARG A 611 -29.39 -36.15 39.10
N ASN A 612 -28.76 -35.00 38.84
CA ASN A 612 -27.33 -34.95 38.52
C ASN A 612 -26.45 -35.44 39.68
N ILE A 613 -26.78 -35.09 40.93
CA ILE A 613 -26.07 -35.59 42.13
C ILE A 613 -26.12 -37.10 42.19
N ILE A 614 -27.31 -37.70 42.05
CA ILE A 614 -27.46 -39.15 42.16
C ILE A 614 -26.79 -39.85 40.98
N THR A 615 -26.86 -39.29 39.76
CA THR A 615 -26.12 -39.84 38.62
C THR A 615 -24.61 -39.87 38.89
N ALA A 616 -24.03 -38.78 39.40
CA ALA A 616 -22.62 -38.75 39.77
C ALA A 616 -22.28 -39.72 40.91
N LEU A 617 -23.18 -39.87 41.88
CA LEU A 617 -23.05 -40.80 42.98
C LEU A 617 -23.08 -42.26 42.50
N ILE A 618 -23.99 -42.61 41.57
CA ILE A 618 -24.04 -43.95 40.96
C ILE A 618 -22.74 -44.24 40.22
N THR A 619 -22.22 -43.31 39.42
CA THR A 619 -20.93 -43.51 38.73
C THR A 619 -19.80 -43.77 39.72
N THR A 620 -19.76 -43.03 40.83
CA THR A 620 -18.76 -43.19 41.89
C THR A 620 -18.92 -44.54 42.62
N ASP A 621 -20.15 -44.88 43.02
CA ASP A 621 -20.47 -46.08 43.79
C ASP A 621 -20.28 -47.36 42.92
N VAL A 622 -20.50 -47.29 41.59
CA VAL A 622 -20.18 -48.37 40.64
C VAL A 622 -18.69 -48.67 40.66
N HIS A 623 -17.85 -47.64 40.53
CA HIS A 623 -16.41 -47.78 40.59
C HIS A 623 -15.94 -48.30 41.96
N ALA A 624 -16.51 -47.78 43.04
CA ALA A 624 -16.22 -48.21 44.40
C ALA A 624 -16.55 -49.71 44.61
N ARG A 625 -17.68 -50.18 44.06
CA ARG A 625 -18.05 -51.60 44.05
C ARG A 625 -17.09 -52.44 43.20
N ASP A 626 -16.71 -51.97 42.02
CA ASP A 626 -15.76 -52.69 41.14
C ASP A 626 -14.41 -52.90 41.84
N ILE A 627 -13.91 -51.91 42.59
CA ILE A 627 -12.70 -52.05 43.41
C ILE A 627 -12.85 -53.19 44.43
N VAL A 628 -14.00 -53.29 45.10
CA VAL A 628 -14.27 -54.36 46.08
C VAL A 628 -14.29 -55.72 45.38
N THR A 629 -14.99 -55.82 44.24
CA THR A 629 -15.07 -57.02 43.41
C THR A 629 -13.68 -57.49 42.99
N ASP A 630 -12.83 -56.58 42.51
CA ASP A 630 -11.46 -56.89 42.09
C ASP A 630 -10.60 -57.40 43.26
N LEU A 631 -10.72 -56.78 44.46
CA LEU A 631 -10.02 -57.23 45.66
C LEU A 631 -10.43 -58.65 46.08
N ILE A 632 -11.72 -58.97 46.01
CA ILE A 632 -12.24 -60.31 46.29
C ILE A 632 -11.69 -61.32 45.27
N GLN A 633 -11.71 -60.98 43.98
CA GLN A 633 -11.21 -61.84 42.91
C GLN A 633 -9.71 -62.13 43.05
N GLN A 634 -8.89 -61.12 43.38
CA GLN A 634 -7.45 -61.30 43.59
C GLN A 634 -7.15 -62.21 44.79
N LYS A 635 -7.91 -62.09 45.89
CA LYS A 635 -7.75 -62.99 47.06
C LYS A 635 -8.27 -64.40 46.78
N ALA A 636 -9.33 -64.55 45.98
CA ALA A 636 -9.82 -65.84 45.50
C ALA A 636 -8.81 -66.52 44.55
N LEU A 637 -8.10 -65.76 43.70
CA LEU A 637 -7.00 -66.24 42.86
C LEU A 637 -5.81 -66.74 43.70
N LEU A 638 -5.50 -66.09 44.82
CA LEU A 638 -4.45 -66.55 45.76
C LEU A 638 -4.85 -67.85 46.48
N ARG A 639 -6.13 -67.99 46.91
CA ARG A 639 -6.65 -69.26 47.47
C ARG A 639 -6.77 -70.36 46.39
N GLY A 640 -7.11 -70.02 45.15
CA GLY A 640 -7.21 -70.95 44.02
C GLY A 640 -5.85 -71.44 43.53
N LYS A 641 -4.80 -70.60 43.56
CA LYS A 641 -3.41 -71.01 43.30
C LYS A 641 -2.82 -71.90 44.39
N ALA A 642 -3.30 -71.81 45.64
CA ALA A 642 -2.88 -72.72 46.70
C ALA A 642 -3.36 -74.19 46.51
N LEU A 643 -4.27 -74.45 45.57
CA LEU A 643 -4.72 -75.79 45.18
C LEU A 643 -4.03 -76.36 43.94
N HIS A 644 -3.20 -75.58 43.23
CA HIS A 644 -2.37 -76.10 42.15
C HIS A 644 -0.96 -75.49 42.18
N ALA A 645 -0.03 -76.35 42.58
CA ALA A 645 1.41 -76.27 42.36
C ALA A 645 2.19 -75.21 43.18
N VAL A 646 2.78 -75.70 44.27
CA VAL A 646 4.15 -75.33 44.65
C VAL A 646 5.07 -75.93 43.58
N PRO A 647 5.93 -75.12 42.93
CA PRO A 647 7.33 -75.16 43.33
C PRO A 647 7.94 -73.76 43.48
N ALA A 648 8.75 -73.67 44.53
CA ALA A 648 9.69 -72.60 44.79
C ALA A 648 10.64 -72.41 43.60
N ALA A 649 10.86 -71.15 43.20
CA ALA A 649 12.06 -70.75 42.48
C ALA A 649 12.30 -69.24 42.65
N THR A 650 13.27 -68.94 43.52
CA THR A 650 14.32 -67.94 43.32
C THR A 650 13.95 -66.51 42.90
N SER A 651 14.09 -65.60 43.87
CA SER A 651 14.54 -64.22 43.65
C SER A 651 15.76 -64.16 42.72
N PRO A 652 15.82 -63.20 41.80
CA PRO A 652 16.81 -62.13 42.01
C PRO A 652 16.35 -60.73 41.54
N ARG A 653 16.68 -59.74 42.39
CA ARG A 653 16.91 -58.30 42.14
C ARG A 653 15.79 -57.45 41.55
#